data_AF-A0A355TU90-F1
#
_entry.id   AF-A0A355TU90-F1
#
_cell.length_a   1.000
_cell.length_b   1.000
_cell.length_c   1.000
_cell.angle_alpha   90.00
_cell.angle_beta   90.00
_cell.angle_gamma   90.00
#
_symmetry.space_group_name_H-M   'P 1'
#
loop_
_entity.id
_entity.type
_entity.pdbx_description
1 polymer ?
#
loop_
_entity_poly.entity_id
_entity_poly.type
_entity_poly.pdbx_seq_one_letter_code
_entity_poly.pdbx_strand_id
1 'polypeptide(L)'
;MSLMKQKLFVRIVCIVLVLFLVGSITAVAITSMNAGAISSGGYGYISDSYVNLRNGAGTSYSVVTTMNKNTAFTFMDSKTYNSNWYKIKLLSNSKTGYVHKDYAKSASSDTGYVNSTEVNLRSGAGTNYSIVTTMSKNTKFTYITTDVINSNWYYIITNNGKVGYIYKTYATKDSSGNQNNNNNNNSSNNNSSETVTGYVNASDVNLRGGAGTNYSVVTTMSKNTKFSFISTKLYNSDWYNIKLSNGKSGYIFSTYATKDDTTPSNGNGNNGSNTSGNLKLSSSSETLYVNNQYVLYATGVSSVSWSSSNSSVATVNSNGVVTAKKSGTANITAKSGKNSVTCKITVKNGTSVNISNTSISNFRRTKSLLLKSSTSGVKWKSSNESIAKVNDGVVDSTSKSGYVTITAYTSSGAATCLIEVIPSDNVRFTYASPNSAALNSTVTFKAITDTNRVDVRFVVSNGSTSYTVNASSKTKDGNDYIWTGSKKLTKSGKWSVKAYARYVESSASDYRTTAVGGEAEVYVSTATDNSTTVCSERRASDNLINLIANYEGFLPELTPDSITSDPTLGYGKVINTGEHFYNNLTKNEAYAYLVKTVNSGGYTTRTNKFLLDNNVKFNQQQFDALVSFAYNVGASAIYNDSDLQSVLLNTGSSSSIKSGASGYVNATDVNLRSGPGTGNSVITSMDYNTKFTFVDGKLYNSNWYKIKLTNGKTGYIYASYASLSGTERDLNKVNKQAFINNFLAYHHAAGSCYWGLLYRRIDEAEIFFYGDYTRDGSYNKKNFSYTCSSNRNISI
;
A
#
# COMPACT_ATOMS: atom_id res chain seq x y z
N MET A 1 20.86 -41.87 -27.96
CA MET A 1 20.72 -40.72 -28.89
C MET A 1 19.43 -40.81 -29.75
N SER A 2 18.33 -41.32 -29.21
CA SER A 2 17.01 -41.34 -29.86
C SER A 2 15.94 -41.36 -28.77
N LEU A 3 15.70 -40.20 -28.13
CA LEU A 3 14.56 -39.95 -27.23
C LEU A 3 14.43 -38.45 -26.87
N MET A 4 14.75 -37.56 -27.80
CA MET A 4 14.71 -36.09 -27.60
C MET A 4 13.92 -35.32 -28.67
N LYS A 5 13.09 -35.99 -29.49
CA LYS A 5 12.30 -35.34 -30.56
C LYS A 5 10.77 -35.54 -30.49
N GLN A 6 10.20 -35.89 -29.34
CA GLN A 6 8.75 -36.12 -29.20
C GLN A 6 8.02 -35.25 -28.16
N LYS A 7 8.57 -34.09 -27.79
CA LYS A 7 7.89 -33.09 -26.92
C LYS A 7 7.94 -31.67 -27.47
N LEU A 8 7.88 -31.52 -28.80
CA LEU A 8 7.89 -30.22 -29.45
C LEU A 8 7.04 -30.24 -30.72
N PHE A 9 5.73 -30.56 -30.65
CA PHE A 9 4.71 -30.19 -31.66
C PHE A 9 3.30 -30.70 -31.27
N VAL A 10 2.70 -30.16 -30.20
CA VAL A 10 1.22 -30.11 -30.05
C VAL A 10 0.88 -28.74 -29.46
N ARG A 11 1.12 -27.71 -30.28
CA ARG A 11 0.60 -26.35 -30.13
C ARG A 11 0.15 -25.96 -31.55
N ILE A 12 -1.08 -25.46 -31.65
CA ILE A 12 -1.71 -24.76 -32.79
C ILE A 12 -2.62 -25.63 -33.71
N VAL A 13 -3.94 -25.35 -33.60
CA VAL A 13 -5.00 -25.35 -34.65
C VAL A 13 -5.59 -26.73 -35.04
N CYS A 14 -6.91 -26.99 -35.04
CA CYS A 14 -8.13 -26.20 -34.87
C CYS A 14 -9.38 -27.13 -34.91
N ILE A 15 -10.53 -26.66 -34.38
CA ILE A 15 -11.90 -26.72 -35.00
C ILE A 15 -12.62 -28.12 -34.99
N VAL A 16 -13.90 -28.32 -34.60
CA VAL A 16 -15.08 -27.45 -34.33
C VAL A 16 -16.37 -28.32 -34.15
N LEU A 17 -17.53 -27.64 -33.94
CA LEU A 17 -18.96 -28.05 -34.10
C LEU A 17 -19.62 -28.70 -32.84
N VAL A 18 -20.78 -28.29 -32.30
CA VAL A 18 -21.97 -27.55 -32.78
C VAL A 18 -22.79 -26.92 -31.63
N LEU A 19 -23.43 -25.78 -31.94
CA LEU A 19 -24.44 -24.97 -31.23
C LEU A 19 -25.89 -25.50 -31.41
N PHE A 20 -26.86 -24.85 -30.72
CA PHE A 20 -28.34 -24.79 -30.96
C PHE A 20 -29.23 -25.56 -29.95
N LEU A 21 -30.45 -25.14 -29.53
CA LEU A 21 -31.35 -24.00 -29.80
C LEU A 21 -32.44 -23.92 -28.66
N VAL A 22 -32.67 -22.71 -28.10
CA VAL A 22 -33.92 -21.95 -27.76
C VAL A 22 -35.19 -22.57 -27.08
N GLY A 23 -35.74 -21.79 -26.12
CA GLY A 23 -37.19 -21.58 -25.81
C GLY A 23 -37.64 -22.08 -24.42
N SER A 24 -38.43 -21.43 -23.56
CA SER A 24 -39.20 -20.16 -23.54
C SER A 24 -39.65 -19.89 -22.08
N ILE A 25 -39.65 -18.60 -21.63
CA ILE A 25 -40.62 -17.86 -20.76
C ILE A 25 -41.19 -18.59 -19.52
N THR A 26 -41.06 -18.12 -18.26
CA THR A 26 -41.84 -17.00 -17.65
C THR A 26 -41.10 -16.29 -16.51
N ALA A 27 -41.23 -14.96 -16.51
CA ALA A 27 -40.75 -14.04 -15.48
C ALA A 27 -41.53 -14.18 -14.17
N VAL A 28 -40.82 -14.17 -13.05
CA VAL A 28 -41.33 -13.72 -11.75
C VAL A 28 -40.48 -12.52 -11.35
N ALA A 29 -41.14 -11.38 -11.18
CA ALA A 29 -40.53 -10.12 -10.82
C ALA A 29 -39.85 -10.23 -9.44
N ILE A 30 -38.52 -10.25 -9.44
CA ILE A 30 -37.73 -9.84 -8.29
C ILE A 30 -37.34 -8.40 -8.57
N THR A 31 -37.78 -7.51 -7.68
CA THR A 31 -37.42 -6.09 -7.66
C THR A 31 -35.90 -5.94 -7.75
N SER A 32 -35.41 -5.66 -8.94
CA SER A 32 -34.01 -5.33 -9.20
C SER A 32 -33.71 -3.97 -8.60
N MET A 33 -32.90 -3.94 -7.55
CA MET A 33 -32.09 -2.75 -7.27
C MET A 33 -31.17 -2.57 -8.48
N ASN A 34 -31.27 -1.43 -9.16
CA ASN A 34 -30.53 -1.11 -10.39
C ASN A 34 -29.03 -1.40 -10.24
N ALA A 35 -28.57 -2.51 -10.80
CA ALA A 35 -27.17 -2.71 -11.16
C ALA A 35 -26.99 -2.13 -12.56
N GLY A 36 -26.16 -1.08 -12.70
CA GLY A 36 -25.88 -0.49 -14.01
C GLY A 36 -25.38 -1.56 -14.99
N ALA A 37 -26.02 -1.65 -16.15
CA ALA A 37 -25.67 -2.63 -17.18
C ALA A 37 -24.21 -2.45 -17.64
N ILE A 38 -23.43 -3.55 -17.65
CA ILE A 38 -22.03 -3.55 -18.08
C ILE A 38 -21.98 -3.52 -19.61
N SER A 39 -21.51 -2.42 -20.19
CA SER A 39 -21.30 -2.28 -21.63
C SER A 39 -19.83 -2.55 -22.01
N SER A 40 -19.61 -3.09 -23.22
CA SER A 40 -18.25 -3.20 -23.77
C SER A 40 -17.66 -1.80 -23.95
N GLY A 41 -16.43 -1.58 -23.46
CA GLY A 41 -15.81 -0.27 -23.34
C GLY A 41 -16.17 0.51 -22.07
N GLY A 42 -17.09 -0.01 -21.23
CA GLY A 42 -17.44 0.58 -19.95
C GLY A 42 -16.30 0.57 -18.94
N TYR A 43 -16.28 1.54 -18.03
CA TYR A 43 -15.27 1.65 -16.98
C TYR A 43 -15.63 0.82 -15.74
N GLY A 44 -14.61 0.32 -15.06
CA GLY A 44 -14.75 -0.40 -13.80
C GLY A 44 -13.56 -0.21 -12.88
N TYR A 45 -13.69 -0.72 -11.66
CA TYR A 45 -12.64 -0.68 -10.64
C TYR A 45 -12.58 -1.97 -9.82
N ILE A 46 -11.41 -2.22 -9.25
CA ILE A 46 -11.17 -3.38 -8.38
C ILE A 46 -11.64 -3.06 -6.96
N SER A 47 -12.51 -3.89 -6.38
CA SER A 47 -13.07 -3.65 -5.03
C SER A 47 -12.19 -4.14 -3.88
N ASP A 48 -11.16 -4.94 -4.15
CA ASP A 48 -10.32 -5.62 -3.15
C ASP A 48 -8.83 -5.27 -3.28
N SER A 49 -8.08 -5.35 -2.19
CA SER A 49 -6.71 -4.85 -2.07
C SER A 49 -5.66 -5.71 -2.77
N TYR A 50 -6.00 -6.93 -3.17
CA TYR A 50 -5.06 -7.82 -3.87
C TYR A 50 -5.79 -8.79 -4.79
N VAL A 51 -5.81 -8.48 -6.08
CA VAL A 51 -6.53 -9.23 -7.11
C VAL A 51 -5.61 -9.54 -8.29
N ASN A 52 -5.54 -10.80 -8.69
CA ASN A 52 -4.72 -11.20 -9.83
C ASN A 52 -5.44 -10.90 -11.15
N LEU A 53 -4.74 -10.21 -12.06
CA LEU A 53 -5.09 -10.18 -13.48
C LEU A 53 -4.39 -11.36 -14.15
N ARG A 54 -5.12 -12.25 -14.81
CA ARG A 54 -4.56 -13.49 -15.40
C ARG A 54 -4.60 -13.48 -16.92
N ASN A 55 -3.79 -14.31 -17.58
CA ASN A 55 -3.80 -14.37 -19.06
C ASN A 55 -4.91 -15.27 -19.64
N GLY A 56 -5.69 -15.94 -18.78
CA GLY A 56 -6.89 -16.68 -19.16
C GLY A 56 -7.96 -16.68 -18.07
N ALA A 57 -9.18 -17.08 -18.44
CA ALA A 57 -10.37 -17.09 -17.58
C ALA A 57 -10.35 -18.30 -16.65
N GLY A 58 -9.61 -18.23 -15.55
CA GLY A 58 -9.51 -19.27 -14.54
C GLY A 58 -8.33 -19.08 -13.59
N THR A 59 -8.37 -19.70 -12.41
CA THR A 59 -7.32 -19.57 -11.40
C THR A 59 -6.03 -20.31 -11.73
N SER A 60 -6.07 -21.28 -12.65
CA SER A 60 -4.92 -22.05 -13.15
C SER A 60 -4.06 -21.29 -14.17
N TYR A 61 -4.55 -20.17 -14.71
CA TYR A 61 -3.83 -19.35 -15.68
C TYR A 61 -2.79 -18.45 -15.00
N SER A 62 -1.63 -18.26 -15.65
CA SER A 62 -0.54 -17.43 -15.12
C SER A 62 -0.97 -15.99 -14.85
N VAL A 63 -0.44 -15.41 -13.77
CA VAL A 63 -0.71 -14.02 -13.36
C VAL A 63 0.06 -13.06 -14.27
N VAL A 64 -0.67 -12.15 -14.91
CA VAL A 64 -0.13 -11.04 -15.71
C VAL A 64 0.40 -9.92 -14.81
N THR A 65 -0.37 -9.59 -13.76
CA THR A 65 -0.01 -8.62 -12.72
C THR A 65 -0.99 -8.72 -11.55
N THR A 66 -0.65 -8.11 -10.42
CA THR A 66 -1.55 -7.92 -9.28
C THR A 66 -2.16 -6.53 -9.32
N MET A 67 -3.38 -6.40 -8.83
CA MET A 67 -4.17 -5.17 -8.81
C MET A 67 -4.63 -4.87 -7.39
N ASN A 68 -4.52 -3.62 -6.97
CA ASN A 68 -4.96 -3.15 -5.66
C ASN A 68 -6.39 -2.61 -5.72
N LYS A 69 -6.98 -2.35 -4.55
CA LYS A 69 -8.30 -1.72 -4.43
C LYS A 69 -8.30 -0.37 -5.16
N ASN A 70 -9.39 -0.09 -5.86
CA ASN A 70 -9.59 1.06 -6.75
C ASN A 70 -8.72 1.07 -8.01
N THR A 71 -8.05 -0.03 -8.37
CA THR A 71 -7.39 -0.12 -9.69
C THR A 71 -8.47 0.01 -10.77
N ALA A 72 -8.38 1.06 -11.59
CA ALA A 72 -9.34 1.33 -12.65
C ALA A 72 -8.99 0.59 -13.96
N PHE A 73 -10.03 0.12 -14.65
CA PHE A 73 -9.92 -0.64 -15.89
C PHE A 73 -11.11 -0.36 -16.82
N THR A 74 -11.03 -0.88 -18.04
CA THR A 74 -12.14 -0.95 -19.00
C THR A 74 -12.55 -2.40 -19.21
N PHE A 75 -13.85 -2.66 -19.31
CA PHE A 75 -14.38 -3.93 -19.77
C PHE A 75 -14.13 -4.05 -21.26
N MET A 76 -13.40 -5.10 -21.67
CA MET A 76 -13.16 -5.35 -23.09
C MET A 76 -14.33 -6.06 -23.77
N ASP A 77 -15.23 -6.63 -22.98
CA ASP A 77 -16.41 -7.34 -23.43
C ASP A 77 -17.53 -7.13 -22.39
N SER A 78 -18.77 -7.14 -22.87
CA SER A 78 -19.99 -7.09 -22.06
C SER A 78 -20.34 -8.43 -21.40
N LYS A 79 -19.71 -9.54 -21.83
CA LYS A 79 -19.99 -10.90 -21.34
C LYS A 79 -18.92 -11.40 -20.36
N THR A 80 -19.34 -12.26 -19.43
CA THR A 80 -18.41 -13.07 -18.63
C THR A 80 -17.95 -14.28 -19.43
N TYR A 81 -16.65 -14.56 -19.36
CA TYR A 81 -16.06 -15.82 -19.76
C TYR A 81 -16.35 -16.82 -18.64
N ASN A 82 -16.65 -18.07 -19.01
CA ASN A 82 -17.03 -19.17 -18.11
C ASN A 82 -17.88 -18.75 -16.90
N SER A 83 -18.85 -17.84 -17.13
CA SER A 83 -19.80 -17.28 -16.16
C SER A 83 -19.21 -16.47 -14.98
N ASN A 84 -17.88 -16.41 -14.85
CA ASN A 84 -17.22 -15.92 -13.64
C ASN A 84 -16.08 -14.92 -13.88
N TRP A 85 -15.63 -14.72 -15.12
CA TRP A 85 -14.45 -13.90 -15.40
C TRP A 85 -14.75 -12.80 -16.42
N TYR A 86 -14.34 -11.58 -16.11
CA TYR A 86 -14.33 -10.48 -17.08
C TYR A 86 -12.96 -10.34 -17.72
N LYS A 87 -12.95 -10.07 -19.03
CA LYS A 87 -11.75 -9.62 -19.72
C LYS A 87 -11.67 -8.10 -19.61
N ILE A 88 -10.58 -7.60 -19.05
CA ILE A 88 -10.39 -6.18 -18.75
C ILE A 88 -9.06 -5.67 -19.29
N LYS A 89 -9.00 -4.35 -19.49
CA LYS A 89 -7.77 -3.62 -19.82
C LYS A 89 -7.50 -2.56 -18.77
N LEU A 90 -6.33 -2.63 -18.13
CA LEU A 90 -5.92 -1.67 -17.10
C LEU A 90 -5.69 -0.28 -17.71
N LEU A 91 -6.19 0.75 -17.05
CA LEU A 91 -5.99 2.13 -17.49
C LEU A 91 -4.59 2.66 -17.15
N SER A 92 -3.91 2.09 -16.15
CA SER A 92 -2.59 2.54 -15.69
C SER A 92 -1.44 2.18 -16.63
N ASN A 93 -1.50 1.01 -17.26
CA ASN A 93 -0.39 0.47 -18.05
C ASN A 93 -0.85 -0.32 -19.30
N SER A 94 -2.13 -0.23 -19.65
CA SER A 94 -2.73 -0.91 -20.81
C SER A 94 -2.63 -2.44 -20.83
N LYS A 95 -2.19 -3.10 -19.74
CA LYS A 95 -2.17 -4.57 -19.66
C LYS A 95 -3.59 -5.12 -19.74
N THR A 96 -3.76 -6.19 -20.51
CA THR A 96 -5.03 -6.90 -20.67
C THR A 96 -4.98 -8.25 -19.98
N GLY A 97 -6.09 -8.68 -19.40
CA GLY A 97 -6.21 -10.01 -18.84
C GLY A 97 -7.61 -10.27 -18.28
N TYR A 98 -7.75 -11.35 -17.52
CA TYR A 98 -9.00 -11.81 -16.94
C TYR A 98 -8.99 -11.61 -15.44
N VAL A 99 -10.11 -11.11 -14.92
CA VAL A 99 -10.36 -10.86 -13.50
C VAL A 99 -11.67 -11.52 -13.08
N HIS A 100 -11.73 -12.07 -11.88
CA HIS A 100 -12.96 -12.67 -11.35
C HIS A 100 -14.03 -11.60 -11.10
N LYS A 101 -15.29 -11.90 -11.47
CA LYS A 101 -16.43 -10.95 -11.39
C LYS A 101 -16.67 -10.39 -10.00
N ASP A 102 -16.33 -11.15 -8.96
CA ASP A 102 -16.55 -10.72 -7.55
C ASP A 102 -15.74 -9.48 -7.20
N TYR A 103 -14.61 -9.28 -7.86
CA TYR A 103 -13.67 -8.18 -7.59
C TYR A 103 -13.78 -7.03 -8.58
N ALA A 104 -14.43 -7.23 -9.72
CA ALA A 104 -14.57 -6.24 -10.78
C ALA A 104 -15.94 -5.55 -10.67
N LYS A 105 -15.95 -4.28 -10.28
CA LYS A 105 -17.17 -3.47 -10.14
C LYS A 105 -17.26 -2.44 -11.26
N SER A 106 -18.47 -2.19 -11.75
CA SER A 106 -18.72 -1.09 -12.70
C SER A 106 -18.50 0.26 -12.03
N ALA A 107 -18.00 1.24 -12.79
CA ALA A 107 -17.95 2.62 -12.34
C ALA A 107 -19.36 3.17 -12.07
N SER A 108 -19.47 4.20 -11.24
CA SER A 108 -20.75 4.87 -10.96
C SER A 108 -21.30 5.56 -12.21
N SER A 109 -22.63 5.64 -12.34
CA SER A 109 -23.30 6.48 -13.33
C SER A 109 -23.34 7.96 -12.93
N ASP A 110 -22.97 8.30 -11.69
CA ASP A 110 -22.93 9.69 -11.20
C ASP A 110 -21.91 10.51 -12.00
N THR A 111 -22.31 11.72 -12.39
CA THR A 111 -21.44 12.72 -13.01
C THR A 111 -21.27 13.96 -12.14
N GLY A 112 -20.26 14.75 -12.43
CA GLY A 112 -20.03 16.04 -11.80
C GLY A 112 -19.14 16.93 -12.64
N TYR A 113 -18.90 18.14 -12.13
CA TYR A 113 -18.04 19.12 -12.77
C TYR A 113 -17.12 19.83 -11.77
N VAL A 114 -16.02 20.36 -12.30
CA VAL A 114 -15.04 21.14 -11.55
C VAL A 114 -15.61 22.54 -11.27
N ASN A 115 -15.68 22.96 -10.01
CA ASN A 115 -16.31 24.25 -9.65
C ASN A 115 -15.33 25.44 -9.50
N SER A 116 -14.02 25.21 -9.68
CA SER A 116 -12.95 26.21 -9.54
C SER A 116 -12.13 26.36 -10.83
N THR A 117 -11.46 27.50 -11.01
CA THR A 117 -10.78 27.92 -12.25
C THR A 117 -9.64 27.00 -12.68
N GLU A 118 -8.91 26.40 -11.74
CA GLU A 118 -7.85 25.43 -12.02
C GLU A 118 -7.73 24.40 -10.88
N VAL A 119 -7.91 23.12 -11.20
CA VAL A 119 -7.97 22.03 -10.22
C VAL A 119 -7.11 20.85 -10.66
N ASN A 120 -6.28 20.37 -9.74
CA ASN A 120 -5.40 19.23 -9.99
C ASN A 120 -6.15 17.90 -9.86
N LEU A 121 -6.11 17.09 -10.91
CA LEU A 121 -6.40 15.67 -10.86
C LEU A 121 -5.13 14.93 -10.43
N ARG A 122 -5.16 14.14 -9.35
CA ARG A 122 -3.96 13.53 -8.76
C ARG A 122 -3.91 12.02 -8.90
N SER A 123 -2.73 11.43 -8.80
CA SER A 123 -2.54 9.97 -8.88
C SER A 123 -2.96 9.21 -7.63
N GLY A 124 -3.24 9.91 -6.51
CA GLY A 124 -3.71 9.33 -5.26
C GLY A 124 -4.51 10.33 -4.39
N ALA A 125 -5.21 9.80 -3.37
CA ALA A 125 -6.09 10.54 -2.47
C ALA A 125 -5.32 11.38 -1.42
N GLY A 126 -4.59 12.39 -1.89
CA GLY A 126 -3.79 13.31 -1.07
C GLY A 126 -3.12 14.38 -1.93
N THR A 127 -2.79 15.53 -1.34
CA THR A 127 -2.12 16.64 -2.05
C THR A 127 -0.65 16.35 -2.37
N ASN A 128 -0.07 15.32 -1.75
CA ASN A 128 1.29 14.83 -1.95
C ASN A 128 1.45 13.89 -3.15
N TYR A 129 0.35 13.47 -3.79
CA TYR A 129 0.39 12.63 -4.99
C TYR A 129 0.58 13.48 -6.24
N SER A 130 1.29 12.91 -7.23
CA SER A 130 1.62 13.59 -8.49
C SER A 130 0.37 14.07 -9.22
N ILE A 131 0.48 15.21 -9.89
CA ILE A 131 -0.59 15.78 -10.71
C ILE A 131 -0.63 14.98 -12.01
N VAL A 132 -1.75 14.30 -12.25
CA VAL A 132 -2.04 13.59 -13.51
C VAL A 132 -2.33 14.60 -14.62
N THR A 133 -3.12 15.64 -14.29
CA THR A 133 -3.39 16.80 -15.16
C THR A 133 -4.03 17.92 -14.33
N THR A 134 -4.02 19.14 -14.86
CA THR A 134 -4.89 20.23 -14.41
C THR A 134 -6.21 20.18 -15.18
N MET A 135 -7.30 20.61 -14.54
CA MET A 135 -8.66 20.67 -15.08
C MET A 135 -9.23 22.06 -14.81
N SER A 136 -9.83 22.69 -15.81
CA SER A 136 -10.44 24.02 -15.69
C SER A 136 -11.86 23.95 -15.13
N LYS A 137 -12.40 25.10 -14.68
CA LYS A 137 -13.79 25.22 -14.25
C LYS A 137 -14.74 24.67 -15.31
N ASN A 138 -15.77 23.95 -14.86
CA ASN A 138 -16.77 23.24 -15.66
C ASN A 138 -16.27 22.01 -16.42
N THR A 139 -15.03 21.56 -16.21
CA THR A 139 -14.59 20.25 -16.72
C THR A 139 -15.49 19.16 -16.16
N LYS A 140 -16.17 18.40 -17.04
CA LYS A 140 -17.04 17.28 -16.66
C LYS A 140 -16.26 16.00 -16.40
N PHE A 141 -16.72 15.21 -15.45
CA PHE A 141 -16.17 13.90 -15.11
C PHE A 141 -17.25 12.94 -14.62
N THR A 142 -16.93 11.65 -14.61
CA THR A 142 -17.74 10.58 -14.03
C THR A 142 -17.05 10.04 -12.78
N TYR A 143 -17.82 9.70 -11.75
CA TYR A 143 -17.29 9.08 -10.55
C TYR A 143 -16.92 7.62 -10.83
N ILE A 144 -15.67 7.23 -10.56
CA ILE A 144 -15.29 5.80 -10.62
C ILE A 144 -15.90 5.07 -9.41
N THR A 145 -15.84 5.68 -8.23
CA THR A 145 -16.60 5.28 -7.04
C THR A 145 -17.23 6.52 -6.40
N THR A 146 -18.41 6.36 -5.81
CA THR A 146 -19.09 7.41 -5.03
C THR A 146 -18.52 7.56 -3.62
N ASP A 147 -17.69 6.61 -3.18
CA ASP A 147 -17.04 6.66 -1.87
C ASP A 147 -16.10 7.86 -1.76
N VAL A 148 -16.17 8.56 -0.63
CA VAL A 148 -15.21 9.61 -0.29
C VAL A 148 -13.98 8.95 0.33
N ILE A 149 -12.88 8.93 -0.41
CA ILE A 149 -11.62 8.31 -0.01
C ILE A 149 -10.84 9.28 0.90
N ASN A 150 -10.34 8.78 2.02
CA ASN A 150 -9.66 9.57 3.05
C ASN A 150 -10.46 10.81 3.50
N SER A 151 -11.79 10.68 3.54
CA SER A 151 -12.78 11.70 3.92
C SER A 151 -12.82 12.96 3.05
N ASN A 152 -11.94 13.10 2.07
CA ASN A 152 -11.75 14.34 1.33
C ASN A 152 -11.54 14.20 -0.18
N TRP A 153 -11.48 12.99 -0.74
CA TRP A 153 -11.14 12.79 -2.16
C TRP A 153 -12.17 11.93 -2.87
N TYR A 154 -12.51 12.33 -4.09
CA TYR A 154 -13.27 11.50 -5.02
C TYR A 154 -12.33 10.92 -6.06
N TYR A 155 -12.58 9.67 -6.46
CA TYR A 155 -11.87 9.03 -7.56
C TYR A 155 -12.73 9.10 -8.83
N ILE A 156 -12.21 9.77 -9.85
CA ILE A 156 -12.98 10.20 -11.03
C ILE A 156 -12.23 9.86 -12.32
N ILE A 157 -12.98 9.84 -13.42
CA ILE A 157 -12.48 9.77 -14.77
C ILE A 157 -13.04 10.93 -15.59
N THR A 158 -12.19 11.62 -16.33
CA THR A 158 -12.59 12.71 -17.23
C THR A 158 -13.02 12.15 -18.60
N ASN A 159 -13.75 12.96 -19.39
CA ASN A 159 -14.21 12.56 -20.72
C ASN A 159 -13.07 12.20 -21.71
N ASN A 160 -11.85 12.73 -21.50
CA ASN A 160 -10.67 12.37 -22.27
C ASN A 160 -9.89 11.17 -21.69
N GLY A 161 -10.50 10.40 -20.77
CA GLY A 161 -10.00 9.14 -20.23
C GLY A 161 -8.91 9.29 -19.17
N LYS A 162 -8.67 10.48 -18.61
CA LYS A 162 -7.70 10.66 -17.51
C LYS A 162 -8.35 10.27 -16.19
N VAL A 163 -7.68 9.40 -15.45
CA VAL A 163 -8.15 8.86 -14.17
C VAL A 163 -7.32 9.44 -13.04
N GLY A 164 -8.00 9.85 -11.96
CA GLY A 164 -7.31 10.30 -10.76
C GLY A 164 -8.23 10.76 -9.66
N TYR A 165 -7.65 11.39 -8.65
CA TYR A 165 -8.30 11.82 -7.43
C TYR A 165 -8.47 13.34 -7.45
N ILE A 166 -9.70 13.80 -7.25
CA ILE A 166 -10.06 15.22 -7.11
C ILE A 166 -10.49 15.48 -5.66
N TYR A 167 -10.06 16.61 -5.10
CA TYR A 167 -10.44 16.98 -3.75
C TYR A 167 -11.93 17.38 -3.69
N LYS A 168 -12.66 16.89 -2.69
CA LYS A 168 -14.12 16.96 -2.57
C LYS A 168 -14.67 18.37 -2.74
N THR A 169 -13.99 19.40 -2.22
CA THR A 169 -14.48 20.79 -2.30
C THR A 169 -14.46 21.36 -3.72
N TYR A 170 -13.72 20.75 -4.64
CA TYR A 170 -13.61 21.20 -6.04
C TYR A 170 -14.51 20.44 -7.01
N ALA A 171 -15.23 19.43 -6.52
CA ALA A 171 -16.12 18.57 -7.29
C ALA A 171 -17.58 18.87 -6.88
N THR A 172 -18.37 19.40 -7.81
CA THR A 172 -19.82 19.52 -7.63
C THR A 172 -20.48 18.36 -8.35
N LYS A 173 -21.28 17.57 -7.62
CA LYS A 173 -22.13 16.53 -8.23
C LYS A 173 -23.21 17.19 -9.08
N ASP A 174 -23.49 16.63 -10.24
CA ASP A 174 -24.68 17.01 -11.00
C ASP A 174 -25.91 16.57 -10.20
N SER A 175 -26.65 17.53 -9.64
CA SER A 175 -27.98 17.26 -9.10
C SER A 175 -28.90 16.95 -10.27
N SER A 176 -29.64 15.85 -10.18
CA SER A 176 -30.82 15.64 -11.02
C SER A 176 -31.87 16.70 -10.66
N GLY A 177 -31.88 17.82 -11.40
CA GLY A 177 -32.98 18.77 -11.44
C GLY A 177 -32.77 20.13 -10.74
N ASN A 178 -33.01 21.16 -11.54
CA ASN A 178 -33.40 22.55 -11.27
C ASN A 178 -32.35 23.64 -10.95
N GLN A 179 -32.28 24.58 -11.91
CA GLN A 179 -31.59 25.86 -11.85
C GLN A 179 -32.29 26.84 -10.90
N ASN A 180 -31.52 27.77 -10.32
CA ASN A 180 -31.91 29.19 -10.32
C ASN A 180 -30.70 30.12 -10.14
N ASN A 181 -30.71 31.18 -10.96
CA ASN A 181 -29.78 32.30 -11.00
C ASN A 181 -29.91 33.20 -9.76
N ASN A 182 -28.82 33.90 -9.40
CA ASN A 182 -28.85 35.36 -9.29
C ASN A 182 -27.45 36.01 -9.23
N ASN A 183 -27.34 37.10 -10.02
CA ASN A 183 -26.22 38.03 -10.15
C ASN A 183 -26.24 39.12 -9.06
N ASN A 184 -25.06 39.70 -8.79
CA ASN A 184 -24.76 41.14 -8.58
C ASN A 184 -23.53 41.31 -7.66
N ASN A 185 -22.74 42.39 -7.69
CA ASN A 185 -22.21 43.26 -8.73
C ASN A 185 -21.04 44.03 -8.07
N ASN A 186 -20.03 44.41 -8.88
CA ASN A 186 -18.96 45.42 -8.73
C ASN A 186 -18.66 46.17 -7.40
N SER A 187 -17.37 46.42 -7.12
CA SER A 187 -16.76 47.77 -7.28
C SER A 187 -15.25 47.81 -6.99
N SER A 188 -14.54 48.64 -7.76
CA SER A 188 -13.13 49.06 -7.61
C SER A 188 -12.99 50.25 -6.67
N ASN A 189 -11.83 50.46 -6.02
CA ASN A 189 -11.27 51.79 -5.75
C ASN A 189 -9.82 51.77 -5.20
N ASN A 190 -9.01 52.72 -5.70
CA ASN A 190 -7.65 53.08 -5.28
C ASN A 190 -7.66 54.16 -4.19
N ASN A 191 -6.73 54.13 -3.22
CA ASN A 191 -6.02 55.33 -2.73
C ASN A 191 -4.83 55.00 -1.80
N SER A 192 -3.80 55.84 -1.91
CA SER A 192 -2.47 55.81 -1.29
C SER A 192 -2.43 56.24 0.19
N SER A 193 -1.64 55.55 1.03
CA SER A 193 -1.45 55.87 2.46
C SER A 193 -0.04 55.46 2.94
N GLU A 194 0.51 56.23 3.88
CA GLU A 194 1.85 56.11 4.46
C GLU A 194 2.23 54.67 4.87
N THR A 195 3.45 54.25 4.50
CA THR A 195 3.91 52.87 4.65
C THR A 195 4.36 52.56 6.07
N VAL A 196 3.48 51.93 6.85
CA VAL A 196 3.84 51.25 8.10
C VAL A 196 4.79 50.08 7.76
N THR A 197 5.90 49.93 8.47
CA THR A 197 6.91 48.87 8.23
C THR A 197 6.97 47.85 9.37
N GLY A 198 7.61 46.71 9.09
CA GLY A 198 7.83 45.64 10.06
C GLY A 198 8.85 44.61 9.58
N TYR A 199 9.06 43.57 10.38
CA TYR A 199 10.01 42.49 10.10
C TYR A 199 9.48 41.11 10.47
N VAL A 200 10.03 40.08 9.82
CA VAL A 200 9.71 38.67 10.08
C VAL A 200 10.44 38.18 11.34
N ASN A 201 9.75 37.62 12.32
CA ASN A 201 10.34 37.24 13.61
C ASN A 201 10.82 35.77 13.70
N ALA A 202 10.59 34.96 12.66
CA ALA A 202 10.96 33.55 12.57
C ALA A 202 11.66 33.21 11.24
N SER A 203 12.40 32.10 11.18
CA SER A 203 13.04 31.62 9.95
C SER A 203 12.08 30.76 9.11
N ASP A 204 12.32 30.72 7.80
CA ASP A 204 11.58 29.90 6.83
C ASP A 204 10.06 30.19 6.75
N VAL A 205 9.70 31.46 6.94
CA VAL A 205 8.31 31.93 6.92
C VAL A 205 7.86 32.12 5.47
N ASN A 206 6.77 31.46 5.10
CA ASN A 206 6.24 31.57 3.75
C ASN A 206 5.41 32.85 3.57
N LEU A 207 5.81 33.69 2.62
CA LEU A 207 4.95 34.71 2.02
C LEU A 207 4.06 34.02 1.00
N ARG A 208 2.74 34.13 1.14
CA ARG A 208 1.78 33.36 0.32
C ARG A 208 0.97 34.25 -0.59
N GLY A 209 0.45 33.67 -1.67
CA GLY A 209 -0.39 34.40 -2.64
C GLY A 209 -1.76 34.81 -2.09
N GLY A 210 -2.15 34.28 -0.92
CA GLY A 210 -3.42 34.58 -0.27
C GLY A 210 -3.37 34.29 1.24
N ALA A 211 -4.37 34.78 1.97
CA ALA A 211 -4.50 34.72 3.42
C ALA A 211 -4.88 33.31 3.92
N GLY A 212 -3.93 32.37 3.89
CA GLY A 212 -4.14 30.99 4.31
C GLY A 212 -2.94 30.10 3.97
N THR A 213 -2.75 29.00 4.71
CA THR A 213 -1.61 28.07 4.49
C THR A 213 -1.74 27.23 3.21
N ASN A 214 -2.92 27.20 2.60
CA ASN A 214 -3.27 26.49 1.37
C ASN A 214 -2.94 27.26 0.08
N TYR A 215 -2.56 28.54 0.18
CA TYR A 215 -2.14 29.33 -0.98
C TYR A 215 -0.68 29.06 -1.35
N SER A 216 -0.35 29.24 -2.63
CA SER A 216 1.01 29.08 -3.15
C SER A 216 1.99 29.99 -2.42
N VAL A 217 3.16 29.45 -2.08
CA VAL A 217 4.26 30.24 -1.51
C VAL A 217 4.82 31.13 -2.62
N VAL A 218 4.64 32.44 -2.47
CA VAL A 218 5.24 33.47 -3.34
C VAL A 218 6.76 33.48 -3.15
N THR A 219 7.21 33.36 -1.90
CA THR A 219 8.60 33.16 -1.51
C THR A 219 8.67 32.74 -0.05
N THR A 220 9.79 32.14 0.36
CA THR A 220 10.11 31.92 1.78
C THR A 220 11.03 33.04 2.28
N MET A 221 10.85 33.47 3.52
CA MET A 221 11.50 34.61 4.15
C MET A 221 12.23 34.15 5.41
N SER A 222 13.46 34.63 5.60
CA SER A 222 14.24 34.36 6.80
C SER A 222 13.87 35.32 7.95
N LYS A 223 14.26 34.97 9.18
CA LYS A 223 14.15 35.87 10.33
C LYS A 223 14.83 37.21 10.02
N ASN A 224 14.23 38.30 10.51
CA ASN A 224 14.58 39.71 10.29
C ASN A 224 14.40 40.24 8.86
N THR A 225 13.73 39.50 7.96
CA THR A 225 13.34 40.04 6.64
C THR A 225 12.42 41.25 6.83
N LYS A 226 12.80 42.42 6.31
CA LYS A 226 12.00 43.66 6.40
C LYS A 226 10.92 43.74 5.32
N PHE A 227 9.77 44.31 5.65
CA PHE A 227 8.66 44.53 4.74
C PHE A 227 7.86 45.79 5.10
N SER A 228 7.02 46.24 4.16
CA SER A 228 6.01 47.27 4.40
C SER A 228 4.62 46.62 4.41
N PHE A 229 3.72 47.12 5.26
CA PHE A 229 2.33 46.69 5.25
C PHE A 229 1.62 47.33 4.06
N ILE A 230 1.00 46.50 3.23
CA ILE A 230 0.03 46.98 2.22
C ILE A 230 -1.29 47.28 2.93
N SER A 231 -1.62 46.49 3.96
CA SER A 231 -2.72 46.74 4.88
C SER A 231 -2.33 46.29 6.29
N THR A 232 -2.58 47.12 7.29
CA THR A 232 -2.39 46.81 8.71
C THR A 232 -3.57 46.07 9.34
N LYS A 233 -4.67 45.88 8.59
CA LYS A 233 -5.82 45.07 8.99
C LYS A 233 -5.56 43.59 8.72
N LEU A 234 -5.96 42.73 9.66
CA LEU A 234 -5.89 41.29 9.52
C LEU A 234 -6.98 40.79 8.56
N TYR A 235 -6.56 40.04 7.55
CA TYR A 235 -7.45 39.21 6.76
C TYR A 235 -7.73 37.92 7.53
N ASN A 236 -8.98 37.45 7.45
CA ASN A 236 -9.49 36.25 8.14
C ASN A 236 -8.92 36.06 9.56
N SER A 237 -8.81 37.17 10.30
CA SER A 237 -8.26 37.28 11.67
C SER A 237 -6.79 36.93 11.87
N ASP A 238 -6.11 36.34 10.87
CA ASP A 238 -4.82 35.68 11.09
C ASP A 238 -3.70 36.11 10.14
N TRP A 239 -3.97 36.92 9.11
CA TRP A 239 -2.98 37.22 8.06
C TRP A 239 -2.84 38.70 7.75
N TYR A 240 -1.60 39.17 7.61
CA TYR A 240 -1.29 40.51 7.09
C TYR A 240 -0.93 40.44 5.61
N ASN A 241 -1.31 41.48 4.86
CA ASN A 241 -0.86 41.66 3.48
C ASN A 241 0.34 42.63 3.47
N ILE A 242 1.47 42.15 2.98
CA ILE A 242 2.76 42.86 3.06
C ILE A 242 3.47 42.90 1.70
N LYS A 243 4.37 43.85 1.55
CA LYS A 243 5.25 44.01 0.39
C LYS A 243 6.71 44.01 0.81
N LEU A 244 7.49 43.15 0.19
CA LEU A 244 8.93 43.05 0.39
C LEU A 244 9.68 44.14 -0.39
N SER A 245 10.92 44.41 0.02
CA SER A 245 11.82 45.36 -0.66
C SER A 245 12.15 44.98 -2.11
N ASN A 246 12.05 43.69 -2.46
CA ASN A 246 12.19 43.19 -3.84
C ASN A 246 10.90 43.33 -4.69
N GLY A 247 9.89 44.05 -4.18
CA GLY A 247 8.64 44.35 -4.89
C GLY A 247 7.57 43.26 -4.82
N LYS A 248 7.88 42.06 -4.32
CA LYS A 248 6.91 40.97 -4.16
C LYS A 248 5.92 41.28 -3.04
N SER A 249 4.64 41.04 -3.32
CA SER A 249 3.54 41.21 -2.37
C SER A 249 2.88 39.87 -2.06
N GLY A 250 2.37 39.72 -0.84
CA GLY A 250 1.68 38.52 -0.42
C GLY A 250 1.29 38.55 1.05
N TYR A 251 0.79 37.43 1.54
CA TYR A 251 0.20 37.30 2.85
C TYR A 251 1.13 36.53 3.78
N ILE A 252 1.38 37.10 4.94
CA ILE A 252 2.17 36.53 6.03
C ILE A 252 1.26 36.27 7.23
N PHE A 253 1.43 35.12 7.88
CA PHE A 253 0.67 34.79 9.09
C PHE A 253 1.09 35.73 10.21
N SER A 254 0.12 36.28 10.93
CA SER A 254 0.30 37.44 11.83
C SER A 254 1.31 37.19 12.94
N THR A 255 1.39 35.95 13.43
CA THR A 255 2.34 35.57 14.49
C THR A 255 3.81 35.64 14.04
N TYR A 256 4.06 35.66 12.73
CA TYR A 256 5.41 35.77 12.17
C TYR A 256 5.80 37.20 11.75
N ALA A 257 4.92 38.18 11.95
CA ALA A 257 5.08 39.56 11.53
C ALA A 257 5.08 40.51 12.74
N THR A 258 6.19 41.20 12.98
CA THR A 258 6.31 42.23 14.03
C THR A 258 6.28 43.62 13.40
N LYS A 259 5.47 44.55 13.94
CA LYS A 259 5.42 45.96 13.50
C LYS A 259 6.60 46.73 14.11
N ASP A 260 7.18 47.66 13.35
CA ASP A 260 8.14 48.61 13.90
C ASP A 260 7.38 49.64 14.76
N ASP A 261 7.83 49.91 15.99
CA ASP A 261 7.26 50.97 16.82
C ASP A 261 7.63 52.34 16.22
N THR A 262 6.63 53.19 15.97
CA THR A 262 6.86 54.57 15.53
C THR A 262 7.35 55.42 16.71
N THR A 263 8.61 55.26 17.08
CA THR A 263 9.34 56.29 17.82
C THR A 263 10.70 56.50 17.16
N PRO A 264 11.01 57.74 16.71
CA PRO A 264 12.35 58.05 16.24
C PRO A 264 13.25 58.13 17.48
N SER A 265 14.19 57.19 17.62
CA SER A 265 15.27 57.36 18.60
C SER A 265 16.61 56.88 18.05
N ASN A 266 17.54 57.81 18.20
CA ASN A 266 18.95 57.82 17.88
C ASN A 266 19.71 56.92 18.88
N GLY A 267 20.57 56.01 18.43
CA GLY A 267 21.29 55.12 19.36
C GLY A 267 22.30 54.20 18.69
N ASN A 268 23.55 54.36 19.10
CA ASN A 268 24.78 53.87 18.51
C ASN A 268 25.08 52.39 18.83
N GLY A 269 25.71 51.67 17.88
CA GLY A 269 26.61 50.54 18.13
C GLY A 269 26.03 49.16 18.49
N ASN A 270 26.02 48.22 17.52
CA ASN A 270 26.97 47.09 17.58
C ASN A 270 26.98 46.28 16.27
N ASN A 271 28.18 46.12 15.75
CA ASN A 271 28.51 45.42 14.51
C ASN A 271 28.23 43.92 14.63
N GLY A 272 27.04 43.48 14.23
CA GLY A 272 26.71 42.07 14.03
C GLY A 272 27.18 41.60 12.65
N SER A 273 28.45 41.20 12.59
CA SER A 273 29.18 40.58 11.48
C SER A 273 28.31 40.04 10.33
N ASN A 274 28.26 40.82 9.24
CA ASN A 274 27.88 40.36 7.92
C ASN A 274 29.01 39.43 7.44
N THR A 275 28.93 38.14 7.77
CA THR A 275 29.83 37.16 7.18
C THR A 275 29.55 37.10 5.69
N SER A 276 30.34 37.86 4.94
CA SER A 276 30.57 37.71 3.51
C SER A 276 31.14 36.32 3.27
N GLY A 277 30.29 35.30 3.32
CA GLY A 277 30.66 33.97 2.88
C GLY A 277 30.93 34.03 1.38
N ASN A 278 32.12 33.60 0.99
CA ASN A 278 32.51 33.57 -0.40
C ASN A 278 31.58 32.61 -1.16
N LEU A 279 30.82 33.12 -2.11
CA LEU A 279 29.86 32.35 -2.92
C LEU A 279 30.63 31.28 -3.71
N LYS A 280 30.34 30.00 -3.47
CA LYS A 280 31.00 28.87 -4.15
C LYS A 280 29.97 27.95 -4.80
N LEU A 281 30.25 27.48 -6.02
CA LEU A 281 29.46 26.45 -6.69
C LEU A 281 30.01 25.05 -6.40
N SER A 282 29.12 24.06 -6.46
CA SER A 282 29.48 22.65 -6.37
C SER A 282 30.34 22.16 -7.53
N SER A 283 30.29 22.84 -8.68
CA SER A 283 31.13 22.56 -9.85
C SER A 283 31.30 23.81 -10.72
N SER A 284 32.49 23.97 -11.32
CA SER A 284 32.78 25.03 -12.30
C SER A 284 32.50 24.61 -13.74
N SER A 285 32.36 23.30 -14.02
CA SER A 285 31.98 22.79 -15.33
C SER A 285 31.39 21.40 -15.27
N GLU A 286 30.37 21.12 -16.07
CA GLU A 286 29.76 19.80 -16.17
C GLU A 286 29.48 19.42 -17.63
N THR A 287 29.56 18.12 -17.93
CA THR A 287 29.10 17.55 -19.19
C THR A 287 27.82 16.75 -18.95
N LEU A 288 26.75 17.13 -19.65
CA LEU A 288 25.44 16.48 -19.58
C LEU A 288 25.04 15.90 -20.93
N TYR A 289 24.19 14.88 -20.93
CA TYR A 289 23.54 14.41 -22.14
C TYR A 289 22.16 15.04 -22.30
N VAL A 290 21.70 15.19 -23.54
CA VAL A 290 20.35 15.72 -23.84
C VAL A 290 19.29 14.98 -23.02
N ASN A 291 18.31 15.73 -22.49
CA ASN A 291 17.21 15.31 -21.61
C ASN A 291 17.59 14.94 -20.16
N ASN A 292 18.87 14.96 -19.79
CA ASN A 292 19.28 14.73 -18.42
C ASN A 292 19.26 16.00 -17.56
N GLN A 293 19.16 15.78 -16.26
CA GLN A 293 19.15 16.84 -15.25
C GLN A 293 20.38 16.77 -14.34
N TYR A 294 20.75 17.90 -13.75
CA TYR A 294 21.83 17.99 -12.77
C TYR A 294 21.50 19.06 -11.75
N VAL A 295 21.59 18.73 -10.46
CA VAL A 295 21.47 19.74 -9.41
C VAL A 295 22.83 20.39 -9.15
N LEU A 296 22.94 21.64 -9.55
CA LEU A 296 24.05 22.54 -9.23
C LEU A 296 23.67 23.31 -7.97
N TYR A 297 24.51 23.27 -6.94
CA TYR A 297 24.23 23.96 -5.68
C TYR A 297 25.32 24.96 -5.33
N ALA A 298 24.95 25.96 -4.54
CA ALA A 298 25.85 26.99 -4.05
C ALA A 298 25.99 26.90 -2.52
N THR A 299 27.16 27.28 -2.01
CA THR A 299 27.45 27.31 -0.58
C THR A 299 28.03 28.67 -0.17
N GLY A 300 28.04 28.95 1.13
CA GLY A 300 28.56 30.20 1.69
C GLY A 300 27.57 31.37 1.66
N VAL A 301 26.34 31.17 1.17
CA VAL A 301 25.31 32.22 1.08
C VAL A 301 23.94 31.69 1.47
N SER A 302 23.04 32.58 1.89
CA SER A 302 21.67 32.24 2.30
C SER A 302 20.66 32.23 1.15
N SER A 303 20.96 32.91 0.04
CA SER A 303 20.09 32.96 -1.14
C SER A 303 20.90 33.09 -2.43
N VAL A 304 20.38 32.47 -3.49
CA VAL A 304 20.97 32.49 -4.83
C VAL A 304 19.89 32.65 -5.88
N SER A 305 20.18 33.49 -6.86
CA SER A 305 19.44 33.60 -8.12
C SER A 305 20.22 32.90 -9.24
N TRP A 306 19.50 32.22 -10.12
CA TRP A 306 20.07 31.41 -11.19
C TRP A 306 19.70 31.97 -12.56
N SER A 307 20.62 31.91 -13.51
CA SER A 307 20.38 32.28 -14.91
C SER A 307 21.18 31.38 -15.86
N SER A 308 20.74 31.30 -17.12
CA SER A 308 21.45 30.59 -18.18
C SER A 308 21.76 31.56 -19.31
N SER A 309 22.99 31.49 -19.83
CA SER A 309 23.39 32.26 -21.02
C SER A 309 22.74 31.75 -22.31
N ASN A 310 22.26 30.51 -22.34
CA ASN A 310 21.59 29.92 -23.49
C ASN A 310 20.54 28.87 -23.05
N SER A 311 19.31 29.32 -22.87
CA SER A 311 18.17 28.50 -22.43
C SER A 311 17.68 27.48 -23.47
N SER A 312 18.14 27.57 -24.73
CA SER A 312 17.89 26.56 -25.77
C SER A 312 18.81 25.35 -25.63
N VAL A 313 20.00 25.52 -25.02
CA VAL A 313 20.97 24.46 -24.74
C VAL A 313 20.76 23.88 -23.35
N ALA A 314 20.69 24.73 -22.31
CA ALA A 314 20.42 24.30 -20.95
C ALA A 314 19.64 25.35 -20.16
N THR A 315 18.64 24.93 -19.39
CA THR A 315 17.90 25.80 -18.45
C THR A 315 18.25 25.48 -17.01
N VAL A 316 18.06 26.44 -16.10
CA VAL A 316 18.21 26.26 -14.66
C VAL A 316 16.97 26.84 -13.96
N ASN A 317 16.44 26.16 -12.94
CA ASN A 317 15.34 26.68 -12.13
C ASN A 317 15.84 27.33 -10.83
N SER A 318 14.92 27.86 -10.00
CA SER A 318 15.25 28.51 -8.72
C SER A 318 15.96 27.60 -7.71
N ASN A 319 15.82 26.28 -7.85
CA ASN A 319 16.41 25.29 -6.97
C ASN A 319 17.77 24.79 -7.49
N GLY A 320 18.32 25.40 -8.54
CA GLY A 320 19.59 24.99 -9.14
C GLY A 320 19.50 23.72 -10.00
N VAL A 321 18.29 23.28 -10.37
CA VAL A 321 18.11 22.12 -11.25
C VAL A 321 18.38 22.55 -12.69
N VAL A 322 19.51 22.11 -13.23
CA VAL A 322 19.90 22.30 -14.62
C VAL A 322 19.26 21.20 -15.48
N THR A 323 18.63 21.55 -16.59
CA THR A 323 18.04 20.61 -17.56
C THR A 323 18.71 20.81 -18.92
N ALA A 324 19.34 19.76 -19.44
CA ALA A 324 20.01 19.76 -20.74
C ALA A 324 18.99 19.53 -21.87
N LYS A 325 18.93 20.45 -22.84
CA LYS A 325 17.91 20.44 -23.91
C LYS A 325 18.47 20.10 -25.29
N LYS A 326 19.60 20.70 -25.65
CA LYS A 326 20.20 20.54 -26.98
C LYS A 326 21.72 20.54 -26.89
N SER A 327 22.38 19.77 -27.75
CA SER A 327 23.84 19.77 -27.85
C SER A 327 24.39 21.18 -28.05
N GLY A 328 25.41 21.54 -27.27
CA GLY A 328 25.99 22.89 -27.27
C GLY A 328 26.58 23.24 -25.91
N THR A 329 26.86 24.53 -25.69
CA THR A 329 27.37 25.05 -24.42
C THR A 329 26.49 26.17 -23.89
N ALA A 330 26.27 26.18 -22.57
CA ALA A 330 25.62 27.26 -21.85
C ALA A 330 26.34 27.52 -20.52
N ASN A 331 26.44 28.78 -20.12
CA ASN A 331 26.94 29.17 -18.82
C ASN A 331 25.77 29.34 -17.86
N ILE A 332 25.79 28.61 -16.74
CA ILE A 332 24.82 28.73 -15.66
C ILE A 332 25.43 29.61 -14.56
N THR A 333 24.83 30.76 -14.30
CA THR A 333 25.33 31.74 -13.33
C THR A 333 24.49 31.74 -12.06
N ALA A 334 25.16 31.56 -10.92
CA ALA A 334 24.62 31.78 -9.58
C ALA A 334 25.03 33.18 -9.09
N LYS A 335 24.06 33.94 -8.60
CA LYS A 335 24.27 35.30 -8.08
C LYS A 335 23.66 35.47 -6.69
N SER A 336 24.46 36.03 -5.78
CA SER A 336 24.04 36.41 -4.42
C SER A 336 24.54 37.83 -4.11
N GLY A 337 23.62 38.80 -4.04
CA GLY A 337 23.97 40.21 -3.94
C GLY A 337 24.85 40.68 -5.12
N LYS A 338 26.04 41.19 -4.82
CA LYS A 338 27.04 41.63 -5.81
C LYS A 338 27.93 40.50 -6.32
N ASN A 339 27.95 39.35 -5.64
CA ASN A 339 28.81 38.24 -5.99
C ASN A 339 28.15 37.33 -7.02
N SER A 340 28.92 36.88 -8.02
CA SER A 340 28.46 35.92 -9.03
C SER A 340 29.55 34.93 -9.39
N VAL A 341 29.13 33.69 -9.64
CA VAL A 341 29.99 32.58 -10.07
C VAL A 341 29.26 31.80 -11.16
N THR A 342 30.02 31.17 -12.05
CA THR A 342 29.48 30.53 -13.26
C THR A 342 29.96 29.10 -13.37
N CYS A 343 29.07 28.21 -13.81
CA CYS A 343 29.37 26.84 -14.21
C CYS A 343 29.17 26.69 -15.72
N LYS A 344 30.18 26.18 -16.43
CA LYS A 344 30.09 25.89 -17.87
C LYS A 344 29.43 24.53 -18.10
N ILE A 345 28.24 24.51 -18.69
CA ILE A 345 27.51 23.28 -19.05
C ILE A 345 27.76 22.95 -20.51
N THR A 346 28.31 21.76 -20.77
CA THR A 346 28.45 21.20 -22.13
C THR A 346 27.43 20.08 -22.32
N VAL A 347 26.51 20.26 -23.25
CA VAL A 347 25.49 19.26 -23.58
C VAL A 347 25.93 18.47 -24.81
N LYS A 348 25.88 17.14 -24.72
CA LYS A 348 26.21 16.20 -25.81
C LYS A 348 25.02 15.32 -26.16
N ASN A 349 25.01 14.82 -27.39
CA ASN A 349 24.19 13.65 -27.73
C ASN A 349 24.90 12.40 -27.20
N GLY A 350 24.13 11.43 -26.72
CA GLY A 350 24.67 10.21 -26.12
C GLY A 350 23.84 8.98 -26.48
N THR A 351 24.37 7.82 -26.16
CA THR A 351 23.66 6.54 -26.27
C THR A 351 22.54 6.44 -25.23
N SER A 352 21.53 5.64 -25.53
CA SER A 352 20.40 5.43 -24.62
C SER A 352 20.86 4.63 -23.40
N VAL A 353 20.68 5.21 -22.21
CA VAL A 353 20.78 4.52 -20.92
C VAL A 353 19.39 4.55 -20.28
N ASN A 354 19.00 3.47 -19.61
CA ASN A 354 17.74 3.44 -18.87
C ASN A 354 17.96 3.55 -17.36
N ILE A 355 16.95 4.08 -16.68
CA ILE A 355 16.85 4.14 -15.23
C ILE A 355 15.39 3.91 -14.86
N SER A 356 15.14 3.16 -13.79
CA SER A 356 13.77 2.76 -13.41
C SER A 356 12.85 3.93 -13.09
N ASN A 357 13.40 5.06 -12.65
CA ASN A 357 12.67 6.26 -12.26
C ASN A 357 13.45 7.50 -12.70
N THR A 358 12.77 8.50 -13.24
CA THR A 358 13.36 9.78 -13.64
C THR A 358 13.12 10.89 -12.63
N SER A 359 12.19 10.70 -11.70
CA SER A 359 11.93 11.64 -10.61
C SER A 359 11.38 10.94 -9.36
N ILE A 360 11.82 11.38 -8.18
CA ILE A 360 11.30 10.96 -6.87
C ILE A 360 11.02 12.22 -6.04
N SER A 361 9.77 12.36 -5.60
CA SER A 361 9.35 13.43 -4.68
C SER A 361 9.11 12.89 -3.29
N ASN A 362 9.17 13.76 -2.27
CA ASN A 362 8.92 13.39 -0.87
C ASN A 362 9.82 12.24 -0.36
N PHE A 363 11.07 12.17 -0.83
CA PHE A 363 12.03 11.19 -0.31
C PHE A 363 12.45 11.62 1.11
N ARG A 364 12.02 10.87 2.11
CA ARG A 364 12.28 11.22 3.51
C ARG A 364 13.75 10.97 3.83
N ARG A 365 14.40 11.90 4.55
CA ARG A 365 15.72 11.66 5.16
C ARG A 365 15.72 10.34 5.95
N THR A 366 16.91 9.72 6.02
CA THR A 366 17.18 8.40 6.62
C THR A 366 16.51 7.22 5.92
N LYS A 367 15.82 7.45 4.79
CA LYS A 367 15.38 6.37 3.91
C LYS A 367 16.35 6.12 2.79
N SER A 368 16.18 4.96 2.20
CA SER A 368 16.86 4.48 1.02
C SER A 368 15.85 4.18 -0.08
N LEU A 369 16.34 4.14 -1.31
CA LEU A 369 15.57 3.68 -2.47
C LEU A 369 16.44 2.82 -3.38
N LEU A 370 15.81 1.95 -4.16
CA LEU A 370 16.50 1.14 -5.16
C LEU A 370 16.13 1.62 -6.57
N LEU A 371 17.15 2.06 -7.32
CA LEU A 371 17.07 2.35 -8.74
C LEU A 371 17.69 1.19 -9.52
N LYS A 372 17.00 0.71 -10.56
CA LYS A 372 17.52 -0.33 -11.45
C LYS A 372 17.82 0.26 -12.83
N SER A 373 18.86 -0.27 -13.48
CA SER A 373 19.13 -0.08 -14.90
C SER A 373 19.27 -1.45 -15.55
N SER A 374 18.75 -1.61 -16.76
CA SER A 374 18.97 -2.79 -17.59
C SER A 374 20.08 -2.57 -18.62
N THR A 375 20.70 -1.37 -18.63
CA THR A 375 21.83 -1.06 -19.48
C THR A 375 23.09 -1.66 -18.86
N SER A 376 23.83 -2.44 -19.65
CA SER A 376 25.05 -3.10 -19.17
C SER A 376 26.17 -2.11 -18.88
N GLY A 377 26.98 -2.38 -17.86
CA GLY A 377 28.16 -1.59 -17.52
C GLY A 377 27.88 -0.19 -16.95
N VAL A 378 26.66 0.05 -16.45
CA VAL A 378 26.27 1.32 -15.84
C VAL A 378 27.04 1.56 -14.54
N LYS A 379 27.54 2.78 -14.39
CA LYS A 379 28.08 3.35 -13.15
C LYS A 379 27.09 4.36 -12.58
N TRP A 380 27.18 4.59 -11.27
CA TRP A 380 26.28 5.50 -10.54
C TRP A 380 27.05 6.68 -9.95
N LYS A 381 26.43 7.87 -9.94
CA LYS A 381 26.95 9.04 -9.22
C LYS A 381 25.83 9.93 -8.69
N SER A 382 26.11 10.63 -7.60
CA SER A 382 25.24 11.66 -7.03
C SER A 382 25.77 13.06 -7.33
N SER A 383 24.89 14.01 -7.62
CA SER A 383 25.28 15.41 -7.75
C SER A 383 25.56 16.08 -6.40
N ASN A 384 25.11 15.49 -5.28
CA ASN A 384 25.33 16.00 -3.93
C ASN A 384 25.27 14.87 -2.89
N GLU A 385 26.43 14.27 -2.60
CA GLU A 385 26.56 13.21 -1.60
C GLU A 385 26.26 13.64 -0.16
N SER A 386 26.23 14.95 0.11
CA SER A 386 25.79 15.46 1.41
C SER A 386 24.28 15.40 1.60
N ILE A 387 23.49 15.16 0.54
CA ILE A 387 22.03 14.97 0.56
C ILE A 387 21.67 13.50 0.31
N ALA A 388 22.26 12.85 -0.69
CA ALA A 388 22.08 11.43 -0.94
C ALA A 388 23.30 10.81 -1.61
N LYS A 389 23.69 9.62 -1.15
CA LYS A 389 24.75 8.79 -1.72
C LYS A 389 24.13 7.71 -2.59
N VAL A 390 24.88 7.18 -3.57
CA VAL A 390 24.45 6.06 -4.39
C VAL A 390 25.57 5.05 -4.55
N ASN A 391 25.26 3.77 -4.34
CA ASN A 391 26.14 2.64 -4.62
C ASN A 391 25.35 1.56 -5.34
N ASP A 392 25.77 1.18 -6.54
CA ASP A 392 25.11 0.15 -7.37
C ASP A 392 23.57 0.29 -7.47
N GLY A 393 23.09 1.54 -7.58
CA GLY A 393 21.66 1.86 -7.68
C GLY A 393 20.92 1.95 -6.35
N VAL A 394 21.52 1.54 -5.24
CA VAL A 394 21.01 1.79 -3.89
C VAL A 394 21.33 3.23 -3.50
N VAL A 395 20.29 4.04 -3.31
CA VAL A 395 20.41 5.45 -2.95
C VAL A 395 20.05 5.63 -1.48
N ASP A 396 20.99 6.09 -0.65
CA ASP A 396 20.77 6.39 0.76
C ASP A 396 20.71 7.90 0.98
N SER A 397 19.61 8.40 1.56
CA SER A 397 19.52 9.80 1.99
C SER A 397 20.31 10.05 3.27
N THR A 398 20.80 11.28 3.44
CA THR A 398 21.55 11.71 4.61
C THR A 398 20.68 12.52 5.58
N SER A 399 21.32 13.27 6.49
CA SER A 399 20.67 14.22 7.39
C SER A 399 20.26 15.55 6.75
N LYS A 400 20.54 15.80 5.46
CA LYS A 400 20.18 17.06 4.77
C LYS A 400 19.01 16.89 3.81
N SER A 401 18.18 17.92 3.73
CA SER A 401 17.08 18.05 2.77
C SER A 401 17.53 18.88 1.56
N GLY A 402 16.84 18.75 0.44
CA GLY A 402 17.09 19.51 -0.78
C GLY A 402 16.96 18.65 -2.04
N TYR A 403 17.40 19.19 -3.17
CA TYR A 403 17.37 18.46 -4.43
C TYR A 403 18.72 17.80 -4.71
N VAL A 404 18.68 16.61 -5.30
CA VAL A 404 19.87 15.88 -5.76
C VAL A 404 19.54 15.12 -7.03
N THR A 405 20.49 14.98 -7.94
CA THR A 405 20.35 14.11 -9.12
C THR A 405 21.20 12.87 -8.92
N ILE A 406 20.58 11.70 -9.07
CA ILE A 406 21.27 10.43 -9.22
C ILE A 406 21.40 10.10 -10.70
N THR A 407 22.61 9.80 -11.15
CA THR A 407 22.92 9.53 -12.56
C THR A 407 23.41 8.11 -12.74
N ALA A 408 22.72 7.35 -13.59
CA ALA A 408 23.20 6.11 -14.19
C ALA A 408 23.93 6.47 -15.49
N TYR A 409 25.21 6.13 -15.65
CA TYR A 409 25.99 6.53 -16.82
C TYR A 409 26.93 5.43 -17.35
N THR A 410 27.23 5.53 -18.63
CA THR A 410 28.28 4.78 -19.33
C THR A 410 29.32 5.76 -19.88
N SER A 411 30.30 5.28 -20.65
CA SER A 411 31.24 6.15 -21.36
C SER A 411 30.58 7.05 -22.42
N SER A 412 29.40 6.67 -22.93
CA SER A 412 28.77 7.29 -24.10
C SER A 412 27.34 7.82 -23.88
N GLY A 413 26.75 7.62 -22.70
CA GLY A 413 25.38 8.05 -22.40
C GLY A 413 25.09 8.08 -20.90
N ALA A 414 23.95 8.65 -20.53
CA ALA A 414 23.47 8.63 -19.14
C ALA A 414 21.95 8.79 -19.06
N ALA A 415 21.38 8.41 -17.92
CA ALA A 415 20.01 8.72 -17.52
C ALA A 415 19.99 9.21 -16.07
N THR A 416 19.08 10.12 -15.76
CA THR A 416 19.05 10.81 -14.45
C THR A 416 17.72 10.66 -13.73
N CYS A 417 17.80 10.54 -12.41
CA CYS A 417 16.68 10.64 -11.49
C CYS A 417 16.83 11.90 -10.63
N LEU A 418 15.90 12.85 -10.74
CA LEU A 418 15.82 14.00 -9.84
C LEU A 418 15.10 13.62 -8.55
N ILE A 419 15.75 13.79 -7.41
CA ILE A 419 15.23 13.43 -6.10
C ILE A 419 15.06 14.68 -5.24
N GLU A 420 13.87 14.85 -4.68
CA GLU A 420 13.58 15.83 -3.62
C GLU A 420 13.63 15.14 -2.26
N VAL A 421 14.64 15.46 -1.47
CA VAL A 421 14.81 14.99 -0.10
C VAL A 421 14.14 15.96 0.86
N ILE A 422 13.20 15.45 1.66
CA ILE A 422 12.42 16.21 2.64
C ILE A 422 12.72 15.70 4.06
N PRO A 423 12.36 16.47 5.12
CA PRO A 423 12.64 16.08 6.50
C PRO A 423 12.18 14.66 6.85
N SER A 424 12.89 14.03 7.81
CA SER A 424 12.67 12.65 8.26
C SER A 424 11.24 12.41 8.72
N ASP A 425 10.84 11.14 8.74
CA ASP A 425 9.54 10.75 9.27
C ASP A 425 9.43 11.06 10.77
N ASN A 426 8.24 11.50 11.21
CA ASN A 426 7.98 11.75 12.63
C ASN A 426 8.07 10.47 13.45
N VAL A 427 7.52 9.38 12.89
CA VAL A 427 7.55 8.02 13.44
C VAL A 427 7.92 7.06 12.32
N ARG A 428 8.97 6.26 12.53
CA ARG A 428 9.45 5.26 11.55
C ARG A 428 8.53 4.05 11.52
N PHE A 429 8.27 3.49 12.71
CA PHE A 429 7.41 2.33 12.90
C PHE A 429 6.55 2.47 14.14
N THR A 430 5.35 1.90 14.08
CA THR A 430 4.50 1.66 15.23
C THR A 430 4.07 0.20 15.18
N TYR A 431 4.07 -0.47 16.33
CA TYR A 431 3.50 -1.80 16.48
C TYR A 431 2.97 -1.99 17.90
N ALA A 432 2.19 -3.05 18.09
CA ALA A 432 1.64 -3.42 19.38
C ALA A 432 2.02 -4.86 19.72
N SER A 433 2.09 -5.15 21.01
CA SER A 433 2.47 -6.44 21.58
C SER A 433 1.66 -6.68 22.87
N PRO A 434 0.83 -7.74 22.94
CA PRO A 434 0.44 -8.57 21.80
C PRO A 434 -0.42 -7.79 20.79
N ASN A 435 -0.22 -8.02 19.49
CA ASN A 435 -1.10 -7.49 18.43
C ASN A 435 -2.42 -8.31 18.32
N SER A 436 -2.44 -9.54 18.84
CA SER A 436 -3.60 -10.43 18.99
C SER A 436 -3.80 -10.64 20.49
N ALA A 437 -4.63 -9.79 21.08
CA ALA A 437 -4.77 -9.67 22.52
C ALA A 437 -6.00 -10.43 23.02
N ALA A 438 -5.91 -11.03 24.20
CA ALA A 438 -7.07 -11.57 24.91
C ALA A 438 -7.93 -10.43 25.47
N LEU A 439 -9.23 -10.66 25.67
CA LEU A 439 -10.12 -9.69 26.31
C LEU A 439 -9.61 -9.35 27.72
N ASN A 440 -9.65 -8.07 28.09
CA ASN A 440 -9.18 -7.57 29.39
C ASN A 440 -7.67 -7.72 29.62
N SER A 441 -6.87 -7.95 28.57
CA SER A 441 -5.41 -7.95 28.69
C SER A 441 -4.80 -6.56 28.51
N THR A 442 -3.60 -6.36 29.05
CA THR A 442 -2.79 -5.17 28.80
C THR A 442 -2.06 -5.32 27.48
N VAL A 443 -2.21 -4.33 26.61
CA VAL A 443 -1.49 -4.24 25.34
C VAL A 443 -0.44 -3.15 25.44
N THR A 444 0.76 -3.46 24.97
CA THR A 444 1.89 -2.53 24.89
C THR A 444 2.02 -2.02 23.46
N PHE A 445 2.14 -0.70 23.32
CA PHE A 445 2.34 0.01 22.06
C PHE A 445 3.78 0.51 22.00
N LYS A 446 4.42 0.31 20.87
CA LYS A 446 5.80 0.73 20.62
C LYS A 446 5.85 1.62 19.40
N ALA A 447 6.58 2.72 19.50
CA ALA A 447 6.92 3.59 18.36
C ALA A 447 8.43 3.71 18.25
N ILE A 448 8.95 3.56 17.04
CA ILE A 448 10.37 3.74 16.71
C ILE A 448 10.53 5.09 16.02
N THR A 449 11.42 5.93 16.53
CA THR A 449 11.70 7.26 15.99
C THR A 449 13.20 7.51 15.90
N ASP A 450 13.60 8.50 15.10
CA ASP A 450 14.96 9.04 15.22
C ASP A 450 15.20 9.67 16.61
N THR A 451 16.46 9.96 16.92
CA THR A 451 16.87 10.51 18.23
C THR A 451 16.51 11.99 18.45
N ASN A 452 15.95 12.67 17.46
CA ASN A 452 15.54 14.09 17.57
C ASN A 452 14.10 14.23 18.08
N ARG A 453 13.47 13.14 18.53
CA ARG A 453 12.17 13.18 19.22
C ARG A 453 12.36 13.23 20.73
N VAL A 454 11.55 14.04 21.40
CA VAL A 454 11.57 14.22 22.86
C VAL A 454 10.37 13.61 23.56
N ASP A 455 9.32 13.27 22.82
CA ASP A 455 8.08 12.77 23.40
C ASP A 455 7.29 11.96 22.38
N VAL A 456 6.52 10.98 22.86
CA VAL A 456 5.60 10.17 22.05
C VAL A 456 4.31 9.91 22.81
N ARG A 457 3.19 10.00 22.09
CA ARG A 457 1.88 9.53 22.56
C ARG A 457 1.21 8.65 21.53
N PHE A 458 0.38 7.73 21.99
CA PHE A 458 -0.41 6.81 21.19
C PHE A 458 -1.90 7.16 21.33
N VAL A 459 -2.60 7.23 20.21
CA VAL A 459 -4.07 7.26 20.18
C VAL A 459 -4.54 5.86 19.80
N VAL A 460 -5.28 5.22 20.72
CA VAL A 460 -5.71 3.82 20.61
C VAL A 460 -7.23 3.78 20.58
N SER A 461 -7.83 3.39 19.46
CA SER A 461 -9.29 3.47 19.29
C SER A 461 -9.90 2.34 18.47
N ASN A 462 -11.07 1.87 18.89
CA ASN A 462 -11.93 0.95 18.14
C ASN A 462 -13.16 1.64 17.51
N GLY A 463 -13.12 2.97 17.36
CA GLY A 463 -14.25 3.79 16.86
C GLY A 463 -15.26 4.19 17.93
N SER A 464 -15.61 3.28 18.84
CA SER A 464 -16.53 3.57 19.97
C SER A 464 -15.84 4.06 21.23
N THR A 465 -14.57 3.71 21.41
CA THR A 465 -13.75 4.03 22.58
C THR A 465 -12.38 4.45 22.09
N SER A 466 -11.79 5.44 22.77
CA SER A 466 -10.50 6.00 22.42
C SER A 466 -9.70 6.32 23.67
N TYR A 467 -8.41 5.99 23.65
CA TYR A 467 -7.46 6.32 24.72
C TYR A 467 -6.29 7.10 24.13
N THR A 468 -5.86 8.14 24.83
CA THR A 468 -4.55 8.75 24.63
C THR A 468 -3.60 8.19 25.69
N VAL A 469 -2.53 7.54 25.25
CA VAL A 469 -1.54 6.88 26.09
C VAL A 469 -0.20 7.56 25.83
N ASN A 470 0.34 8.28 26.82
CA ASN A 470 1.69 8.81 26.71
C ASN A 470 2.71 7.66 26.85
N ALA A 471 3.84 7.75 26.16
CA ALA A 471 4.93 6.80 26.36
C ALA A 471 5.43 6.90 27.81
N SER A 472 5.47 5.76 28.50
CA SER A 472 5.97 5.63 29.87
C SER A 472 7.47 5.35 29.94
N SER A 473 8.07 4.88 28.83
CA SER A 473 9.52 4.64 28.76
C SER A 473 10.09 4.85 27.36
N LYS A 474 11.42 5.04 27.31
CA LYS A 474 12.21 5.21 26.09
C LYS A 474 13.52 4.43 26.22
N THR A 475 13.85 3.63 25.22
CA THR A 475 15.13 2.91 25.13
C THR A 475 15.85 3.26 23.83
N LYS A 476 17.17 3.37 23.87
CA LYS A 476 17.99 3.55 22.66
C LYS A 476 18.17 2.22 21.93
N ASP A 477 18.00 2.22 20.61
CA ASP A 477 18.20 1.07 19.75
C ASP A 477 18.93 1.53 18.47
N GLY A 478 20.23 1.25 18.38
CA GLY A 478 21.07 1.84 17.35
C GLY A 478 21.05 3.38 17.37
N ASN A 479 20.65 3.98 16.26
CA ASN A 479 20.49 5.43 16.09
C ASN A 479 19.04 5.91 16.29
N ASP A 480 18.20 5.07 16.88
CA ASP A 480 16.78 5.32 17.08
C ASP A 480 16.40 5.20 18.56
N TYR A 481 15.19 5.67 18.86
CA TYR A 481 14.51 5.46 20.14
C TYR A 481 13.28 4.59 19.95
N ILE A 482 13.10 3.64 20.87
CA ILE A 482 11.86 2.89 21.04
C ILE A 482 11.12 3.46 22.23
N TRP A 483 9.94 4.02 21.95
CA TRP A 483 9.03 4.57 22.94
C TRP A 483 7.97 3.55 23.25
N THR A 484 7.67 3.34 24.52
CA THR A 484 6.72 2.32 24.98
C THR A 484 5.63 2.95 25.83
N GLY A 485 4.38 2.59 25.57
CA GLY A 485 3.23 2.88 26.44
C GLY A 485 2.28 1.69 26.47
N SER A 486 1.46 1.53 27.51
CA SER A 486 0.58 0.36 27.64
C SER A 486 -0.81 0.73 28.11
N LYS A 487 -1.81 -0.05 27.71
CA LYS A 487 -3.20 0.12 28.14
C LYS A 487 -3.92 -1.23 28.20
N LYS A 488 -4.68 -1.44 29.28
CA LYS A 488 -5.66 -2.53 29.36
C LYS A 488 -6.83 -2.26 28.43
N LEU A 489 -7.09 -3.16 27.48
CA LEU A 489 -8.19 -3.06 26.53
C LEU A 489 -9.35 -3.97 26.96
N THR A 490 -10.47 -3.37 27.34
CA THR A 490 -11.62 -4.08 27.94
C THR A 490 -12.75 -4.38 26.97
N LYS A 491 -12.62 -3.96 25.70
CA LYS A 491 -13.58 -4.27 24.63
C LYS A 491 -12.92 -5.09 23.54
N SER A 492 -13.59 -6.13 23.07
CA SER A 492 -13.18 -6.93 21.94
C SER A 492 -13.29 -6.14 20.62
N GLY A 493 -12.71 -6.71 19.56
CA GLY A 493 -12.72 -6.18 18.21
C GLY A 493 -11.42 -5.52 17.79
N LYS A 494 -11.47 -4.85 16.65
CA LYS A 494 -10.31 -4.20 16.03
C LYS A 494 -10.04 -2.83 16.66
N TRP A 495 -8.81 -2.61 17.06
CA TRP A 495 -8.30 -1.35 17.58
C TRP A 495 -7.21 -0.80 16.65
N SER A 496 -7.37 0.46 16.25
CA SER A 496 -6.33 1.25 15.60
C SER A 496 -5.40 1.85 16.65
N VAL A 497 -4.11 1.89 16.36
CA VAL A 497 -3.08 2.53 17.19
C VAL A 497 -2.33 3.53 16.30
N LYS A 498 -2.31 4.78 16.71
CA LYS A 498 -1.61 5.85 15.99
C LYS A 498 -0.65 6.58 16.91
N ALA A 499 0.65 6.47 16.61
CA ALA A 499 1.70 7.14 17.34
C ALA A 499 1.94 8.55 16.80
N TYR A 500 2.15 9.49 17.70
CA TYR A 500 2.55 10.85 17.41
C TYR A 500 3.81 11.17 18.20
N ALA A 501 4.78 11.79 17.56
CA ALA A 501 6.04 12.20 18.16
C ALA A 501 6.20 13.72 18.14
N ARG A 502 6.96 14.24 19.09
CA ARG A 502 7.28 15.67 19.25
C ARG A 502 8.78 15.91 19.07
N TYR A 503 9.15 17.01 18.41
CA TYR A 503 10.55 17.39 18.19
C TYR A 503 11.16 18.13 19.37
N VAL A 504 12.50 18.04 19.53
CA VAL A 504 13.27 18.81 20.52
C VAL A 504 12.97 20.32 20.42
N GLU A 505 12.88 20.84 19.20
CA GLU A 505 12.73 22.28 18.92
C GLU A 505 11.27 22.74 18.80
N SER A 506 10.31 21.83 18.97
CA SER A 506 8.87 22.16 18.87
C SER A 506 8.30 22.58 20.22
N SER A 507 7.35 23.51 20.20
CA SER A 507 6.56 23.86 21.39
C SER A 507 5.85 22.61 21.95
N ALA A 508 5.46 22.66 23.22
CA ALA A 508 4.90 21.50 23.93
C ALA A 508 3.63 20.89 23.27
N SER A 509 2.96 21.58 22.35
CA SER A 509 1.69 21.17 21.74
C SER A 509 1.78 20.56 20.33
N ASP A 510 2.94 20.59 19.64
CA ASP A 510 3.04 20.16 18.23
C ASP A 510 3.44 18.68 18.08
N TYR A 511 2.45 17.79 18.20
CA TYR A 511 2.60 16.35 18.01
C TYR A 511 2.27 15.95 16.57
N ARG A 512 3.21 15.28 15.90
CA ARG A 512 3.07 14.88 14.49
C ARG A 512 3.21 13.37 14.31
N THR A 513 2.54 12.84 13.31
CA THR A 513 2.57 11.42 12.94
C THR A 513 3.10 11.26 11.52
N THR A 514 3.41 10.03 11.12
CA THR A 514 3.76 9.68 9.75
C THR A 514 2.72 8.69 9.24
N ALA A 515 2.13 8.95 8.08
CA ALA A 515 1.22 8.01 7.45
C ALA A 515 1.91 6.66 7.23
N VAL A 516 1.20 5.55 7.48
CA VAL A 516 1.73 4.18 7.42
C VAL A 516 2.75 3.89 8.53
N GLY A 517 3.85 4.65 8.68
CA GLY A 517 4.89 4.41 9.69
C GLY A 517 4.41 4.59 11.13
N GLY A 518 3.53 5.57 11.37
CA GLY A 518 2.96 5.86 12.68
C GLY A 518 1.75 5.00 13.07
N GLU A 519 1.34 4.06 12.23
CA GLU A 519 0.07 3.33 12.37
C GLU A 519 0.29 1.83 12.62
N ALA A 520 -0.46 1.29 13.57
CA ALA A 520 -0.53 -0.13 13.89
C ALA A 520 -1.97 -0.55 14.20
N GLU A 521 -2.18 -1.85 14.31
CA GLU A 521 -3.47 -2.43 14.67
C GLU A 521 -3.29 -3.48 15.76
N VAL A 522 -4.33 -3.61 16.59
CA VAL A 522 -4.50 -4.68 17.56
C VAL A 522 -5.87 -5.30 17.31
N TYR A 523 -5.96 -6.62 17.40
CA TYR A 523 -7.25 -7.28 17.51
C TYR A 523 -7.40 -7.84 18.92
N VAL A 524 -8.48 -7.46 19.60
CA VAL A 524 -8.83 -7.99 20.93
C VAL A 524 -9.89 -9.08 20.73
N SER A 525 -9.53 -10.32 21.04
CA SER A 525 -10.44 -11.47 20.96
C SER A 525 -11.58 -11.37 21.98
N THR A 526 -12.67 -12.09 21.75
CA THR A 526 -13.71 -12.33 22.76
C THR A 526 -13.28 -13.38 23.79
N ALA A 527 -12.23 -14.16 23.53
CA ALA A 527 -11.64 -15.09 24.48
C ALA A 527 -10.71 -14.38 25.48
N THR A 528 -10.61 -14.91 26.69
CA THR A 528 -9.70 -14.44 27.76
C THR A 528 -8.34 -15.13 27.76
N ASP A 529 -8.15 -16.17 26.96
CA ASP A 529 -6.91 -16.95 26.82
C ASP A 529 -6.59 -17.29 25.34
N ASN A 530 -5.51 -18.03 25.13
CA ASN A 530 -4.98 -18.37 23.80
C ASN A 530 -5.42 -19.76 23.28
N SER A 531 -6.02 -20.62 24.10
CA SER A 531 -6.37 -22.02 23.77
C SER A 531 -7.87 -22.22 23.54
N THR A 532 -8.70 -21.31 24.03
CA THR A 532 -10.14 -21.28 23.80
C THR A 532 -10.46 -20.95 22.35
N THR A 533 -11.26 -21.83 21.72
CA THR A 533 -11.70 -21.66 20.33
C THR A 533 -12.92 -20.73 20.26
N VAL A 534 -12.85 -19.76 19.36
CA VAL A 534 -13.93 -18.79 19.10
C VAL A 534 -14.08 -18.59 17.59
N CYS A 535 -15.25 -18.14 17.15
CA CYS A 535 -15.50 -17.76 15.76
C CYS A 535 -15.29 -16.25 15.62
N SER A 536 -14.05 -15.80 15.77
CA SER A 536 -13.69 -14.38 15.68
C SER A 536 -12.34 -14.19 15.03
N GLU A 537 -12.14 -13.07 14.36
CA GLU A 537 -10.88 -12.71 13.71
C GLU A 537 -9.69 -12.77 14.71
N ARG A 538 -8.48 -13.06 14.21
CA ARG A 538 -7.23 -13.02 14.98
C ARG A 538 -6.11 -12.30 14.22
N ARG A 539 -5.04 -11.95 14.94
CA ARG A 539 -3.76 -11.48 14.37
C ARG A 539 -2.68 -12.52 14.65
N ALA A 540 -1.58 -12.44 13.92
CA ALA A 540 -0.42 -13.32 14.14
C ALA A 540 0.24 -12.97 15.48
N SER A 541 0.30 -13.91 16.43
CA SER A 541 0.85 -13.63 17.76
C SER A 541 2.34 -13.27 17.73
N ASP A 542 2.83 -12.64 18.80
CA ASP A 542 4.25 -12.32 18.93
C ASP A 542 5.15 -13.57 18.87
N ASN A 543 4.68 -14.71 19.38
CA ASN A 543 5.40 -15.98 19.28
C ASN A 543 5.54 -16.44 17.82
N LEU A 544 4.47 -16.32 17.03
CA LEU A 544 4.53 -16.60 15.60
C LEU A 544 5.47 -15.64 14.87
N ILE A 545 5.38 -14.34 15.14
CA ILE A 545 6.27 -13.35 14.49
C ILE A 545 7.74 -13.66 14.79
N ASN A 546 8.07 -14.02 16.04
CA ASN A 546 9.41 -14.45 16.42
C ASN A 546 9.85 -15.73 15.72
N LEU A 547 8.94 -16.72 15.59
CA LEU A 547 9.24 -17.95 14.87
C LEU A 547 9.53 -17.69 13.39
N ILE A 548 8.73 -16.87 12.72
CA ILE A 548 8.98 -16.46 11.33
C ILE A 548 10.33 -15.75 11.23
N ALA A 549 10.62 -14.80 12.13
CA ALA A 549 11.91 -14.11 12.17
C ALA A 549 13.10 -15.09 12.30
N ASN A 550 12.95 -16.15 13.11
CA ASN A 550 13.96 -17.20 13.27
C ASN A 550 14.14 -18.06 12.01
N TYR A 551 13.08 -18.27 11.23
CA TYR A 551 13.13 -19.00 9.96
C TYR A 551 13.76 -18.18 8.83
N GLU A 552 13.36 -16.91 8.71
CA GLU A 552 13.79 -16.04 7.60
C GLU A 552 15.23 -15.51 7.78
N GLY A 553 15.70 -15.39 9.02
CA GLY A 553 17.01 -14.79 9.32
C GLY A 553 17.00 -13.27 9.20
N PHE A 554 17.98 -12.61 9.81
CA PHE A 554 18.03 -11.14 9.90
C PHE A 554 19.04 -10.54 8.92
N LEU A 555 18.56 -9.69 8.02
CA LEU A 555 19.36 -8.90 7.08
C LEU A 555 19.23 -7.41 7.42
N PRO A 556 20.22 -6.76 8.05
CA PRO A 556 20.13 -5.35 8.42
C PRO A 556 20.11 -4.44 7.19
N GLU A 557 20.74 -4.86 6.09
CA GLU A 557 20.89 -4.09 4.87
C GLU A 557 20.25 -4.80 3.68
N LEU A 558 19.94 -4.01 2.65
CA LEU A 558 19.41 -4.53 1.39
C LEU A 558 20.40 -5.54 0.80
N THR A 559 19.97 -6.80 0.73
CA THR A 559 20.82 -7.91 0.29
C THR A 559 20.26 -8.50 -1.00
N PRO A 560 21.08 -8.67 -2.06
CA PRO A 560 20.67 -9.40 -3.25
C PRO A 560 20.25 -10.83 -2.89
N ASP A 561 19.11 -11.26 -3.41
CA ASP A 561 18.69 -12.66 -3.33
C ASP A 561 19.42 -13.44 -4.43
N SER A 562 20.00 -14.60 -4.09
CA SER A 562 20.74 -15.46 -5.02
C SER A 562 19.83 -16.33 -5.88
N ILE A 563 18.55 -16.45 -5.52
CA ILE A 563 17.56 -17.30 -6.18
C ILE A 563 16.52 -16.44 -6.93
N THR A 564 16.16 -15.27 -6.39
CA THR A 564 15.20 -14.35 -7.00
C THR A 564 15.85 -13.04 -7.49
N SER A 565 15.25 -12.35 -8.45
CA SER A 565 15.78 -11.09 -9.00
C SER A 565 15.57 -9.87 -8.09
N ASP A 566 14.87 -10.05 -6.96
CA ASP A 566 14.44 -8.95 -6.10
C ASP A 566 15.14 -9.03 -4.74
N PRO A 567 15.82 -7.95 -4.32
CA PRO A 567 16.57 -7.96 -3.07
C PRO A 567 15.64 -7.97 -1.85
N THR A 568 16.16 -8.52 -0.76
CA THR A 568 15.45 -8.64 0.52
C THR A 568 16.11 -7.83 1.64
N LEU A 569 15.33 -7.57 2.68
CA LEU A 569 15.72 -6.77 3.83
C LEU A 569 14.98 -7.26 5.09
N GLY A 570 15.60 -7.10 6.26
CA GLY A 570 15.03 -7.49 7.55
C GLY A 570 14.82 -9.00 7.63
N TYR A 571 13.60 -9.42 7.99
CA TYR A 571 13.19 -10.83 8.05
C TYR A 571 12.45 -11.26 6.77
N GLY A 572 13.11 -11.12 5.62
CA GLY A 572 12.57 -11.59 4.33
C GLY A 572 11.63 -10.60 3.61
N LYS A 573 11.67 -9.30 3.91
CA LYS A 573 10.90 -8.30 3.16
C LYS A 573 11.53 -8.07 1.78
N VAL A 574 10.80 -8.40 0.72
CA VAL A 574 11.16 -8.02 -0.65
C VAL A 574 11.02 -6.51 -0.85
N ILE A 575 12.01 -5.90 -1.50
CA ILE A 575 12.04 -4.48 -1.83
C ILE A 575 11.81 -4.26 -3.32
N ASN A 576 10.76 -3.53 -3.65
CA ASN A 576 10.44 -3.20 -5.03
C ASN A 576 11.24 -2.00 -5.53
N THR A 577 11.43 -1.91 -6.84
CA THR A 577 12.10 -0.77 -7.47
C THR A 577 11.30 0.51 -7.25
N GLY A 578 11.98 1.59 -6.82
CA GLY A 578 11.35 2.87 -6.46
C GLY A 578 10.62 2.90 -5.12
N GLU A 579 10.62 1.80 -4.36
CA GLU A 579 10.09 1.78 -2.98
C GLU A 579 11.01 2.58 -2.05
N HIS A 580 10.43 3.38 -1.14
CA HIS A 580 11.18 4.05 -0.08
C HIS A 580 11.18 3.17 1.17
N PHE A 581 12.36 2.75 1.60
CA PHE A 581 12.53 1.85 2.75
C PHE A 581 13.57 2.40 3.73
N TYR A 582 13.61 1.87 4.94
CA TYR A 582 14.71 2.14 5.86
C TYR A 582 15.78 1.08 5.66
N ASN A 583 17.01 1.48 5.40
CA ASN A 583 18.17 0.57 5.32
C ASN A 583 18.94 0.58 6.64
N ASN A 584 19.85 -0.37 6.85
CA ASN A 584 20.58 -0.52 8.12
C ASN A 584 19.64 -0.70 9.32
N LEU A 585 18.64 -1.57 9.17
CA LEU A 585 17.63 -1.83 10.18
C LEU A 585 18.24 -2.38 11.47
N THR A 586 17.67 -2.00 12.61
CA THR A 586 17.85 -2.79 13.84
C THR A 586 16.95 -4.03 13.81
N LYS A 587 17.20 -5.01 14.69
CA LYS A 587 16.30 -6.17 14.85
C LYS A 587 14.88 -5.76 15.23
N ASN A 588 14.71 -4.69 16.03
CA ASN A 588 13.36 -4.22 16.41
C ASN A 588 12.64 -3.53 15.25
N GLU A 589 13.36 -2.80 14.40
CA GLU A 589 12.78 -2.24 13.17
C GLU A 589 12.38 -3.33 12.18
N ALA A 590 13.24 -4.33 11.99
CA ALA A 590 12.93 -5.50 11.18
C ALA A 590 11.74 -6.29 11.75
N TYR A 591 11.64 -6.43 13.08
CA TYR A 591 10.49 -7.02 13.76
C TYR A 591 9.22 -6.21 13.50
N ALA A 592 9.26 -4.88 13.64
CA ALA A 592 8.10 -4.03 13.38
C ALA A 592 7.64 -4.11 11.92
N TYR A 593 8.58 -4.18 10.97
CA TYR A 593 8.29 -4.48 9.57
C TYR A 593 7.62 -5.84 9.40
N LEU A 594 8.12 -6.88 10.07
CA LEU A 594 7.57 -8.23 9.98
C LEU A 594 6.15 -8.31 10.54
N VAL A 595 5.91 -7.72 11.73
CA VAL A 595 4.56 -7.61 12.32
C VAL A 595 3.58 -7.01 11.31
N LYS A 596 3.98 -5.93 10.65
CA LYS A 596 3.16 -5.28 9.64
C LYS A 596 2.98 -6.15 8.39
N THR A 597 4.03 -6.80 7.93
CA THR A 597 3.99 -7.63 6.72
C THR A 597 3.09 -8.85 6.91
N VAL A 598 3.20 -9.55 8.04
CA VAL A 598 2.37 -10.73 8.33
C VAL A 598 0.90 -10.33 8.49
N ASN A 599 0.61 -9.24 9.22
CA ASN A 599 -0.75 -8.83 9.50
C ASN A 599 -1.44 -8.05 8.36
N SER A 600 -0.69 -7.27 7.57
CA SER A 600 -1.23 -6.46 6.47
C SER A 600 -1.02 -7.09 5.08
N GLY A 601 -0.16 -8.11 4.95
CA GLY A 601 0.18 -8.78 3.67
C GLY A 601 -0.89 -9.74 3.15
N GLY A 602 -2.08 -9.76 3.76
CA GLY A 602 -3.20 -10.61 3.37
C GLY A 602 -3.12 -12.05 3.85
N TYR A 603 -2.06 -12.44 4.57
CA TYR A 603 -1.95 -13.78 5.17
C TYR A 603 -3.00 -13.98 6.27
N THR A 604 -2.96 -13.16 7.31
CA THR A 604 -3.97 -13.19 8.39
C THR A 604 -5.37 -12.93 7.86
N THR A 605 -5.54 -11.97 6.93
CA THR A 605 -6.85 -11.64 6.34
C THR A 605 -7.47 -12.83 5.62
N ARG A 606 -6.72 -13.53 4.78
CA ARG A 606 -7.24 -14.68 4.01
C ARG A 606 -7.47 -15.90 4.89
N THR A 607 -6.59 -16.16 5.85
CA THR A 607 -6.79 -17.24 6.84
C THR A 607 -8.05 -16.97 7.67
N ASN A 608 -8.22 -15.76 8.20
CA ASN A 608 -9.44 -15.36 8.89
C ASN A 608 -10.67 -15.51 7.99
N LYS A 609 -10.60 -15.02 6.74
CA LYS A 609 -11.71 -15.13 5.79
C LYS A 609 -12.14 -16.58 5.58
N PHE A 610 -11.19 -17.48 5.32
CA PHE A 610 -11.50 -18.90 5.15
C PHE A 610 -12.19 -19.49 6.38
N LEU A 611 -11.65 -19.26 7.57
CA LEU A 611 -12.19 -19.83 8.82
C LEU A 611 -13.56 -19.25 9.16
N LEU A 612 -13.72 -17.93 9.08
CA LEU A 612 -14.95 -17.23 9.44
C LEU A 612 -16.08 -17.47 8.43
N ASP A 613 -15.79 -17.44 7.12
CA ASP A 613 -16.80 -17.72 6.09
C ASP A 613 -17.36 -19.16 6.19
N ASN A 614 -16.58 -20.08 6.76
CA ASN A 614 -16.96 -21.48 6.99
C ASN A 614 -17.44 -21.78 8.41
N ASN A 615 -17.65 -20.75 9.25
CA ASN A 615 -18.09 -20.86 10.65
C ASN A 615 -17.23 -21.83 11.48
N VAL A 616 -15.92 -21.72 11.33
CA VAL A 616 -14.92 -22.49 12.08
C VAL A 616 -14.53 -21.73 13.35
N LYS A 617 -14.65 -22.38 14.50
CA LYS A 617 -14.03 -21.96 15.76
C LYS A 617 -12.57 -22.38 15.80
N PHE A 618 -11.71 -21.46 16.22
CA PHE A 618 -10.27 -21.68 16.30
C PHE A 618 -9.65 -20.85 17.43
N ASN A 619 -8.55 -21.35 17.97
CA ASN A 619 -7.77 -20.69 19.02
C ASN A 619 -6.55 -19.96 18.42
N GLN A 620 -5.73 -19.33 19.26
CA GLN A 620 -4.60 -18.52 18.78
C GLN A 620 -3.52 -19.39 18.13
N GLN A 621 -3.18 -20.53 18.75
CA GLN A 621 -2.14 -21.43 18.23
C GLN A 621 -2.52 -22.06 16.88
N GLN A 622 -3.77 -22.46 16.70
CA GLN A 622 -4.24 -23.00 15.42
C GLN A 622 -4.21 -21.94 14.33
N PHE A 623 -4.60 -20.70 14.66
CA PHE A 623 -4.51 -19.59 13.72
C PHE A 623 -3.06 -19.29 13.34
N ASP A 624 -2.16 -19.28 14.32
CA ASP A 624 -0.75 -18.98 14.09
C ASP A 624 -0.07 -20.04 13.22
N ALA A 625 -0.33 -21.32 13.45
CA ALA A 625 0.15 -22.41 12.60
C ALA A 625 -0.28 -22.22 11.13
N LEU A 626 -1.55 -21.92 10.90
CA LEU A 626 -2.09 -21.70 9.56
C LEU A 626 -1.52 -20.43 8.90
N VAL A 627 -1.26 -19.37 9.67
CA VAL A 627 -0.63 -18.14 9.16
C VAL A 627 0.85 -18.36 8.85
N SER A 628 1.60 -19.11 9.66
CA SER A 628 3.00 -19.49 9.33
C SER A 628 3.06 -20.23 8.00
N PHE A 629 2.17 -21.22 7.83
CA PHE A 629 2.05 -22.00 6.61
C PHE A 629 1.72 -21.09 5.42
N ALA A 630 0.68 -20.25 5.55
CA ALA A 630 0.27 -19.30 4.52
C ALA A 630 1.36 -18.28 4.15
N TYR A 631 2.20 -17.87 5.11
CA TYR A 631 3.33 -16.99 4.87
C TYR A 631 4.38 -17.67 3.99
N ASN A 632 4.62 -18.97 4.21
CA ASN A 632 5.62 -19.73 3.48
C ASN A 632 5.16 -20.17 2.08
N VAL A 633 3.96 -20.76 1.96
CA VAL A 633 3.48 -21.34 0.69
C VAL A 633 2.50 -20.45 -0.07
N GLY A 634 2.14 -19.31 0.51
CA GLY A 634 1.10 -18.43 0.02
C GLY A 634 -0.29 -18.82 0.54
N ALA A 635 -1.07 -17.81 0.92
CA ALA A 635 -2.39 -18.02 1.53
C ALA A 635 -3.40 -18.79 0.65
N SER A 636 -3.16 -18.89 -0.67
CA SER A 636 -3.99 -19.68 -1.59
C SER A 636 -4.02 -21.16 -1.29
N ALA A 637 -2.98 -21.71 -0.65
CA ALA A 637 -2.99 -23.11 -0.25
C ALA A 637 -4.19 -23.44 0.65
N ILE A 638 -4.54 -22.55 1.59
CA ILE A 638 -5.63 -22.77 2.54
C ILE A 638 -7.02 -22.84 1.86
N TYR A 639 -7.25 -22.08 0.79
CA TYR A 639 -8.59 -21.94 0.19
C TYR A 639 -8.72 -22.47 -1.24
N ASN A 640 -7.65 -22.97 -1.87
CA ASN A 640 -7.72 -23.61 -3.19
C ASN A 640 -7.38 -25.10 -3.17
N ASP A 641 -6.71 -25.60 -2.12
CA ASP A 641 -6.42 -27.03 -1.99
C ASP A 641 -7.65 -27.75 -1.41
N SER A 642 -8.24 -28.67 -2.17
CA SER A 642 -9.45 -29.38 -1.76
C SER A 642 -9.22 -30.33 -0.59
N ASP A 643 -8.02 -30.92 -0.48
CA ASP A 643 -7.72 -31.92 0.53
C ASP A 643 -7.45 -31.25 1.87
N LEU A 644 -6.69 -30.14 1.86
CA LEU A 644 -6.48 -29.31 3.04
C LEU A 644 -7.79 -28.69 3.54
N GLN A 645 -8.64 -28.18 2.63
CA GLN A 645 -9.97 -27.70 2.99
C GLN A 645 -10.83 -28.80 3.61
N SER A 646 -10.85 -29.99 3.00
CA SER A 646 -11.61 -31.13 3.48
C SER A 646 -11.24 -31.45 4.93
N VAL A 647 -9.94 -31.47 5.26
CA VAL A 647 -9.50 -31.72 6.63
C VAL A 647 -9.87 -30.58 7.59
N LEU A 648 -9.60 -29.33 7.22
CA LEU A 648 -9.89 -28.16 8.10
C LEU A 648 -11.38 -27.96 8.34
N LEU A 649 -12.24 -28.39 7.41
CA LEU A 649 -13.69 -28.30 7.55
C LEU A 649 -14.28 -29.55 8.20
N ASN A 650 -13.63 -30.71 8.14
CA ASN A 650 -14.11 -31.95 8.75
C ASN A 650 -13.68 -32.06 10.23
N THR A 651 -14.27 -31.22 11.07
CA THR A 651 -13.98 -31.15 12.50
C THR A 651 -14.91 -32.02 13.36
N GLY A 652 -15.27 -33.21 12.88
CA GLY A 652 -16.03 -34.19 13.67
C GLY A 652 -17.35 -33.64 14.27
N SER A 653 -18.34 -33.35 13.42
CA SER A 653 -19.73 -33.30 13.90
C SER A 653 -20.26 -34.74 13.97
N SER A 654 -19.93 -35.47 15.04
CA SER A 654 -20.57 -36.74 15.40
C SER A 654 -21.90 -36.55 16.13
N SER A 655 -22.54 -35.39 16.00
CA SER A 655 -23.97 -35.29 16.25
C SER A 655 -24.69 -35.99 15.12
N SER A 656 -25.58 -36.93 15.45
CA SER A 656 -26.49 -37.54 14.47
C SER A 656 -27.11 -36.44 13.60
N ILE A 657 -26.91 -36.55 12.29
CA ILE A 657 -27.50 -35.62 11.34
C ILE A 657 -29.00 -35.68 11.56
N LYS A 658 -29.62 -34.53 11.86
CA LYS A 658 -31.07 -34.44 12.11
C LYS A 658 -31.80 -34.18 10.80
N SER A 659 -33.05 -34.63 10.71
CA SER A 659 -33.97 -34.20 9.65
C SER A 659 -34.02 -32.67 9.55
N GLY A 660 -33.98 -32.15 8.33
CA GLY A 660 -33.97 -30.72 8.05
C GLY A 660 -32.61 -30.03 8.22
N ALA A 661 -31.57 -30.73 8.67
CA ALA A 661 -30.22 -30.14 8.77
C ALA A 661 -29.75 -29.70 7.37
N SER A 662 -29.14 -28.51 7.29
CA SER A 662 -28.58 -28.03 6.03
C SER A 662 -27.28 -28.78 5.71
N GLY A 663 -26.94 -28.88 4.42
CA GLY A 663 -25.75 -29.55 3.93
C GLY A 663 -25.28 -28.98 2.59
N TYR A 664 -24.11 -29.40 2.15
CA TYR A 664 -23.52 -29.04 0.87
C TYR A 664 -22.73 -30.19 0.27
N VAL A 665 -22.61 -30.20 -1.05
CA VAL A 665 -21.81 -31.17 -1.80
C VAL A 665 -20.34 -30.75 -1.72
N ASN A 666 -19.45 -31.65 -1.31
CA ASN A 666 -18.01 -31.36 -1.11
C ASN A 666 -17.10 -31.85 -2.26
N ALA A 667 -17.67 -32.28 -3.39
CA ALA A 667 -16.98 -32.66 -4.62
C ALA A 667 -17.74 -32.13 -5.85
N THR A 668 -17.11 -32.13 -7.03
CA THR A 668 -17.77 -31.78 -8.30
C THR A 668 -18.38 -33.02 -8.96
N ASP A 669 -19.35 -32.81 -9.86
CA ASP A 669 -20.00 -33.86 -10.66
C ASP A 669 -20.65 -34.99 -9.83
N VAL A 670 -21.18 -34.65 -8.66
CA VAL A 670 -21.78 -35.63 -7.75
C VAL A 670 -23.21 -35.95 -8.18
N ASN A 671 -23.48 -37.22 -8.47
CA ASN A 671 -24.80 -37.67 -8.85
C ASN A 671 -25.77 -37.72 -7.66
N LEU A 672 -26.90 -37.03 -7.77
CA LEU A 672 -28.09 -37.27 -6.96
C LEU A 672 -28.88 -38.42 -7.59
N ARG A 673 -29.13 -39.50 -6.86
CA ARG A 673 -29.77 -40.71 -7.39
C ARG A 673 -31.18 -40.94 -6.87
N SER A 674 -31.99 -41.70 -7.61
CA SER A 674 -33.36 -42.07 -7.23
C SER A 674 -33.43 -43.01 -6.03
N GLY A 675 -32.35 -43.71 -5.72
CA GLY A 675 -32.24 -44.65 -4.60
C GLY A 675 -30.81 -44.75 -4.05
N PRO A 676 -30.61 -45.35 -2.86
CA PRO A 676 -29.32 -45.46 -2.20
C PRO A 676 -28.47 -46.56 -2.86
N GLY A 677 -27.75 -46.21 -3.94
CA GLY A 677 -26.86 -47.14 -4.64
C GLY A 677 -26.48 -46.66 -6.03
N THR A 678 -25.32 -47.04 -6.53
CA THR A 678 -24.78 -46.59 -7.83
C THR A 678 -25.55 -47.12 -9.03
N GLY A 679 -26.32 -48.21 -8.88
CA GLY A 679 -27.21 -48.74 -9.92
C GLY A 679 -28.52 -47.98 -10.11
N ASN A 680 -28.85 -47.04 -9.21
CA ASN A 680 -30.07 -46.24 -9.31
C ASN A 680 -29.92 -45.10 -10.34
N SER A 681 -31.03 -44.74 -10.99
CA SER A 681 -31.06 -43.66 -11.99
C SER A 681 -30.57 -42.32 -11.40
N VAL A 682 -29.84 -41.55 -12.21
CA VAL A 682 -29.35 -40.21 -11.83
C VAL A 682 -30.49 -39.21 -12.04
N ILE A 683 -30.90 -38.53 -10.97
CA ILE A 683 -31.88 -37.45 -10.99
C ILE A 683 -31.25 -36.17 -11.54
N THR A 684 -30.02 -35.86 -11.10
CA THR A 684 -29.22 -34.71 -11.55
C THR A 684 -27.77 -34.90 -11.12
N SER A 685 -26.85 -34.26 -11.82
CA SER A 685 -25.50 -34.00 -11.31
C SER A 685 -25.52 -32.73 -10.45
N MET A 686 -24.63 -32.66 -9.45
CA MET A 686 -24.49 -31.56 -8.50
C MET A 686 -23.02 -31.15 -8.42
N ASP A 687 -22.77 -29.85 -8.57
CA ASP A 687 -21.43 -29.29 -8.45
C ASP A 687 -21.01 -29.10 -6.99
N TYR A 688 -19.71 -28.90 -6.78
CA TYR A 688 -19.16 -28.51 -5.49
C TYR A 688 -19.91 -27.29 -4.92
N ASN A 689 -20.15 -27.31 -3.61
CA ASN A 689 -20.93 -26.32 -2.86
C ASN A 689 -22.44 -26.27 -3.17
N THR A 690 -22.99 -27.18 -3.99
CA THR A 690 -24.45 -27.31 -4.16
C THR A 690 -25.10 -27.52 -2.79
N LYS A 691 -26.04 -26.64 -2.42
CA LYS A 691 -26.72 -26.67 -1.12
C LYS A 691 -27.90 -27.62 -1.12
N PHE A 692 -28.10 -28.33 0.00
CA PHE A 692 -29.23 -29.23 0.22
C PHE A 692 -29.64 -29.25 1.69
N THR A 693 -30.76 -29.91 1.99
CA THR A 693 -31.13 -30.31 3.35
C THR A 693 -31.19 -31.82 3.46
N PHE A 694 -30.77 -32.37 4.60
CA PHE A 694 -30.96 -33.78 4.92
C PHE A 694 -32.45 -34.04 5.18
N VAL A 695 -33.03 -35.00 4.47
CA VAL A 695 -34.48 -35.27 4.57
C VAL A 695 -34.82 -35.86 5.93
N ASP A 696 -34.08 -36.88 6.35
CA ASP A 696 -34.31 -37.59 7.62
C ASP A 696 -33.02 -37.74 8.46
N GLY A 697 -31.87 -37.41 7.88
CA GLY A 697 -30.56 -37.56 8.51
C GLY A 697 -30.12 -39.01 8.72
N LYS A 698 -30.86 -39.98 8.17
CA LYS A 698 -30.56 -41.41 8.26
C LYS A 698 -29.55 -41.82 7.20
N LEU A 699 -28.66 -42.72 7.57
CA LEU A 699 -27.73 -43.38 6.67
C LEU A 699 -28.38 -44.64 6.13
N TYR A 700 -28.64 -44.65 4.82
CA TYR A 700 -29.11 -45.80 4.07
C TYR A 700 -27.90 -46.63 3.68
N ASN A 701 -28.05 -47.97 3.73
CA ASN A 701 -27.04 -48.98 3.37
C ASN A 701 -25.59 -48.62 3.76
N SER A 702 -25.43 -48.00 4.93
CA SER A 702 -24.18 -47.52 5.51
C SER A 702 -23.40 -46.48 4.69
N ASN A 703 -23.89 -46.03 3.53
CA ASN A 703 -23.13 -45.17 2.63
C ASN A 703 -23.91 -44.04 1.96
N TRP A 704 -25.22 -43.90 2.17
CA TRP A 704 -26.04 -42.93 1.43
C TRP A 704 -26.93 -42.10 2.35
N TYR A 705 -27.04 -40.80 2.07
CA TYR A 705 -28.01 -39.92 2.69
C TYR A 705 -29.12 -39.56 1.74
N LYS A 706 -30.34 -39.43 2.27
CA LYS A 706 -31.45 -38.81 1.54
C LYS A 706 -31.41 -37.31 1.75
N ILE A 707 -31.33 -36.56 0.64
CA ILE A 707 -31.23 -35.11 0.65
C ILE A 707 -32.26 -34.46 -0.26
N LYS A 708 -32.58 -33.20 0.01
CA LYS A 708 -33.47 -32.36 -0.79
C LYS A 708 -32.72 -31.10 -1.23
N LEU A 709 -32.63 -30.88 -2.53
CA LEU A 709 -32.01 -29.70 -3.11
C LEU A 709 -32.91 -28.47 -2.96
N THR A 710 -32.32 -27.28 -3.10
CA THR A 710 -33.03 -25.99 -3.04
C THR A 710 -34.11 -25.85 -4.11
N ASN A 711 -33.95 -26.51 -5.26
CA ASN A 711 -34.95 -26.57 -6.33
C ASN A 711 -36.08 -27.60 -6.07
N GLY A 712 -36.13 -28.19 -4.87
CA GLY A 712 -37.16 -29.13 -4.44
C GLY A 712 -36.89 -30.60 -4.79
N LYS A 713 -35.94 -30.90 -5.69
CA LYS A 713 -35.60 -32.30 -6.05
C LYS A 713 -35.08 -33.05 -4.83
N THR A 714 -35.61 -34.25 -4.61
CA THR A 714 -35.22 -35.14 -3.50
C THR A 714 -34.58 -36.40 -4.05
N GLY A 715 -33.46 -36.83 -3.48
CA GLY A 715 -32.75 -38.04 -3.90
C GLY A 715 -31.69 -38.47 -2.91
N TYR A 716 -30.81 -39.37 -3.33
CA TYR A 716 -29.78 -39.97 -2.51
C TYR A 716 -28.39 -39.54 -2.98
N ILE A 717 -27.56 -39.11 -2.03
CA ILE A 717 -26.15 -38.73 -2.22
C ILE A 717 -25.26 -39.69 -1.43
N TYR A 718 -24.09 -40.02 -1.96
CA TYR A 718 -23.12 -40.83 -1.23
C TYR A 718 -22.55 -40.04 -0.05
N ALA A 719 -22.41 -40.68 1.11
CA ALA A 719 -22.13 -40.03 2.39
C ALA A 719 -20.84 -39.23 2.40
N SER A 720 -19.78 -39.72 1.74
CA SER A 720 -18.50 -38.99 1.64
C SER A 720 -18.62 -37.69 0.84
N TYR A 721 -19.65 -37.54 0.01
CA TYR A 721 -19.90 -36.34 -0.78
C TYR A 721 -20.84 -35.33 -0.11
N ALA A 722 -21.43 -35.69 1.02
CA ALA A 722 -22.44 -34.91 1.71
C ALA A 722 -21.87 -34.32 3.01
N SER A 723 -21.68 -33.01 3.05
CA SER A 723 -21.16 -32.31 4.23
C SER A 723 -22.27 -31.52 4.94
N LEU A 724 -22.30 -31.57 6.27
CA LEU A 724 -23.24 -30.81 7.09
C LEU A 724 -22.92 -29.30 7.01
N SER A 725 -23.92 -28.46 6.79
CA SER A 725 -23.85 -26.99 6.84
C SER A 725 -24.44 -26.51 8.16
N GLY A 726 -23.82 -25.51 8.79
CA GLY A 726 -24.41 -24.83 9.94
C GLY A 726 -24.24 -25.53 11.29
N THR A 727 -23.50 -26.64 11.39
CA THR A 727 -22.92 -27.03 12.68
C THR A 727 -21.66 -26.22 12.93
N GLU A 728 -21.51 -25.77 14.16
CA GLU A 728 -20.30 -25.14 14.65
C GLU A 728 -19.10 -26.09 14.43
N ARG A 729 -18.20 -25.71 13.51
CA ARG A 729 -16.95 -26.43 13.30
C ARG A 729 -15.95 -25.96 14.34
N ASP A 730 -15.11 -26.84 14.84
CA ASP A 730 -14.14 -26.51 15.89
C ASP A 730 -12.82 -27.21 15.59
N LEU A 731 -11.76 -26.45 15.30
CA LEU A 731 -10.46 -27.02 14.96
C LEU A 731 -9.87 -27.90 16.07
N ASN A 732 -10.34 -27.79 17.32
CA ASN A 732 -9.98 -28.76 18.38
C ASN A 732 -10.43 -30.19 18.07
N LYS A 733 -11.36 -30.38 17.14
CA LYS A 733 -11.94 -31.68 16.75
C LYS A 733 -11.48 -32.16 15.38
N VAL A 734 -10.47 -31.52 14.78
CA VAL A 734 -9.91 -31.95 13.50
C VAL A 734 -9.32 -33.36 13.62
N ASN A 735 -9.47 -34.20 12.59
CA ASN A 735 -8.79 -35.48 12.55
C ASN A 735 -7.27 -35.25 12.45
N LYS A 736 -6.56 -35.53 13.55
CA LYS A 736 -5.12 -35.27 13.67
C LYS A 736 -4.30 -35.94 12.56
N GLN A 737 -4.49 -37.24 12.30
CA GLN A 737 -3.67 -37.94 11.30
C GLN A 737 -3.96 -37.44 9.87
N ALA A 738 -5.23 -37.17 9.56
CA ALA A 738 -5.59 -36.58 8.26
C ALA A 738 -4.96 -35.20 8.08
N PHE A 739 -4.92 -34.38 9.14
CA PHE A 739 -4.22 -33.10 9.12
C PHE A 739 -2.73 -33.30 8.87
N ILE A 740 -2.05 -34.15 9.63
CA ILE A 740 -0.63 -34.43 9.45
C ILE A 740 -0.33 -34.86 8.02
N ASN A 741 -1.06 -35.83 7.47
CA ASN A 741 -0.85 -36.34 6.12
C ASN A 741 -0.95 -35.24 5.04
N ASN A 742 -1.92 -34.33 5.17
CA ASN A 742 -2.12 -33.26 4.19
C ASN A 742 -1.17 -32.08 4.39
N PHE A 743 -0.89 -31.71 5.63
CA PHE A 743 -0.04 -30.56 5.95
C PHE A 743 1.42 -30.85 5.64
N LEU A 744 1.93 -32.03 6.02
CA LEU A 744 3.33 -32.40 5.79
C LEU A 744 3.62 -32.70 4.32
N ALA A 745 2.60 -32.97 3.49
CA ALA A 745 2.77 -33.10 2.03
C ALA A 745 3.33 -31.82 1.37
N TYR A 746 3.17 -30.66 2.00
CA TYR A 746 3.75 -29.38 1.56
C TYR A 746 5.25 -29.23 1.83
N HIS A 747 6.01 -30.32 1.66
CA HIS A 747 7.47 -30.35 1.67
C HIS A 747 8.07 -30.51 0.25
N HIS A 748 7.22 -30.44 -0.78
CA HIS A 748 7.63 -30.55 -2.18
C HIS A 748 7.82 -29.15 -2.80
N ALA A 749 8.89 -28.98 -3.57
CA ALA A 749 9.11 -27.80 -4.42
C ALA A 749 9.76 -28.22 -5.74
N ALA A 750 9.34 -27.64 -6.86
CA ALA A 750 9.88 -27.95 -8.21
C ALA A 750 9.97 -29.45 -8.56
N GLY A 751 9.06 -30.27 -8.02
CA GLY A 751 9.03 -31.73 -8.23
C GLY A 751 9.90 -32.56 -7.28
N SER A 752 10.65 -31.92 -6.38
CA SER A 752 11.54 -32.57 -5.41
C SER A 752 11.04 -32.43 -3.97
N CYS A 753 11.42 -33.36 -3.10
CA CYS A 753 11.12 -33.31 -1.67
C CYS A 753 12.27 -32.63 -0.90
N TYR A 754 11.96 -31.75 0.06
CA TYR A 754 12.95 -31.03 0.86
C TYR A 754 12.74 -31.25 2.36
N TRP A 755 13.76 -31.79 3.04
CA TRP A 755 13.74 -32.01 4.49
C TRP A 755 13.51 -30.73 5.28
N GLY A 756 14.14 -29.61 4.89
CA GLY A 756 13.93 -28.32 5.56
C GLY A 756 12.48 -27.83 5.50
N LEU A 757 11.75 -28.11 4.41
CA LEU A 757 10.32 -27.81 4.34
C LEU A 757 9.51 -28.77 5.20
N LEU A 758 9.85 -30.06 5.22
CA LEU A 758 9.18 -31.05 6.08
C LEU A 758 9.32 -30.68 7.56
N TYR A 759 10.53 -30.30 8.01
CA TYR A 759 10.77 -29.85 9.39
C TYR A 759 9.96 -28.60 9.74
N ARG A 760 9.82 -27.64 8.80
CA ARG A 760 8.93 -26.49 9.00
C ARG A 760 7.46 -26.89 9.14
N ARG A 761 6.98 -27.87 8.36
CA ARG A 761 5.60 -28.39 8.50
C ARG A 761 5.38 -29.13 9.81
N ILE A 762 6.41 -29.82 10.32
CA ILE A 762 6.37 -30.45 11.64
C ILE A 762 6.19 -29.37 12.70
N ASP A 763 7.06 -28.34 12.74
CA ASP A 763 6.92 -27.22 13.70
C ASP A 763 5.52 -26.58 13.61
N GLU A 764 5.02 -26.30 12.40
CA GLU A 764 3.69 -25.73 12.21
C GLU A 764 2.57 -26.64 12.76
N ALA A 765 2.70 -27.96 12.62
CA ALA A 765 1.78 -28.91 13.23
C ALA A 765 1.93 -29.00 14.76
N GLU A 766 3.15 -28.86 15.28
CA GLU A 766 3.39 -28.79 16.74
C GLU A 766 2.77 -27.54 17.35
N ILE A 767 2.85 -26.38 16.67
CA ILE A 767 2.10 -25.17 17.05
C ILE A 767 0.60 -25.47 17.04
N PHE A 768 0.09 -26.04 15.95
CA PHE A 768 -1.35 -26.27 15.77
C PHE A 768 -1.95 -27.09 16.92
N PHE A 769 -1.34 -28.22 17.26
CA PHE A 769 -1.88 -29.16 18.25
C PHE A 769 -1.41 -28.90 19.67
N TYR A 770 -0.22 -28.32 19.88
CA TYR A 770 0.43 -28.26 21.19
C TYR A 770 0.88 -26.86 21.60
N GLY A 771 0.75 -25.85 20.73
CA GLY A 771 1.23 -24.50 21.02
C GLY A 771 2.75 -24.42 21.20
N ASP A 772 3.50 -25.34 20.59
CA ASP A 772 4.97 -25.38 20.65
C ASP A 772 5.55 -24.49 19.54
N TYR A 773 6.11 -23.34 19.91
CA TYR A 773 6.71 -22.37 18.97
C TYR A 773 8.22 -22.54 18.84
N THR A 774 8.77 -23.64 19.33
CA THR A 774 10.20 -23.93 19.22
C THR A 774 10.52 -24.33 17.77
N ARG A 775 11.63 -23.84 17.22
CA ARG A 775 12.09 -24.23 15.88
C ARG A 775 12.95 -25.48 15.96
N ASP A 776 12.34 -26.67 15.99
CA ASP A 776 13.04 -27.92 16.22
C ASP A 776 12.42 -29.15 15.52
N GLY A 777 11.68 -28.93 14.43
CA GLY A 777 10.93 -29.97 13.74
C GLY A 777 11.77 -31.10 13.14
N SER A 778 13.10 -30.95 13.06
CA SER A 778 14.01 -32.06 12.75
C SER A 778 14.00 -33.17 13.81
N TYR A 779 13.60 -32.87 15.04
CA TYR A 779 13.49 -33.83 16.13
C TYR A 779 12.11 -34.50 16.22
N ASN A 780 11.09 -33.97 15.53
CA ASN A 780 9.71 -34.49 15.56
C ASN A 780 9.25 -34.82 16.99
N LYS A 781 9.32 -33.84 17.90
CA LYS A 781 9.17 -34.06 19.36
C LYS A 781 7.83 -34.67 19.74
N LYS A 782 6.80 -34.47 18.91
CA LYS A 782 5.45 -35.00 19.13
C LYS A 782 5.20 -36.34 18.43
N ASN A 783 6.24 -36.96 17.86
CA ASN A 783 6.20 -38.27 17.20
C ASN A 783 5.10 -38.37 16.13
N PHE A 784 5.00 -37.37 15.26
CA PHE A 784 4.10 -37.45 14.11
C PHE A 784 4.59 -38.51 13.13
N SER A 785 3.66 -39.34 12.63
CA SER A 785 3.98 -40.31 11.58
C SER A 785 3.53 -39.79 10.23
N TYR A 786 4.41 -39.85 9.24
CA TYR A 786 4.13 -39.44 7.87
C TYR A 786 5.02 -40.21 6.89
N THR A 787 4.43 -40.67 5.78
CA THR A 787 5.17 -41.29 4.67
C THR A 787 4.81 -40.57 3.37
N CYS A 788 5.82 -40.08 2.65
CA CYS A 788 5.61 -39.35 1.41
C CYS A 788 5.10 -40.28 0.30
N SER A 789 3.99 -39.89 -0.34
CA SER A 789 3.34 -40.69 -1.38
C SER A 789 4.16 -40.77 -2.68
N SER A 790 4.90 -39.71 -3.03
CA SER A 790 5.76 -39.68 -4.22
C SER A 790 7.15 -40.26 -3.99
N ASN A 791 7.58 -40.41 -2.74
CA ASN A 791 8.86 -41.02 -2.38
C ASN A 791 8.77 -41.70 -1.01
N ARG A 792 8.47 -43.00 -1.01
CA ARG A 792 8.28 -43.78 0.22
C ARG A 792 9.53 -43.89 1.12
N ASN A 793 10.71 -43.54 0.62
CA ASN A 793 11.93 -43.48 1.43
C ASN A 793 11.95 -42.27 2.36
N ILE A 794 11.07 -41.29 2.15
CA ILE A 794 10.88 -40.16 3.05
C ILE A 794 9.71 -40.52 3.98
N SER A 795 10.07 -41.00 5.16
CA SER A 795 9.15 -41.32 6.24
C SER A 795 9.70 -40.81 7.57
N ILE A 796 8.81 -40.39 8.46
CA ILE A 796 9.10 -40.02 9.85
C ILE A 796 8.17 -40.74 10.82
#